data_AF-A0A9X1KCN2-F1
#
_entry.id   AF-A0A9X1KCN2-F1
#
_cell.length_a   1.000
_cell.length_b   1.000
_cell.length_c   1.000
_cell.angle_alpha   90.00
_cell.angle_beta   90.00
_cell.angle_gamma   90.00
#
_symmetry.space_group_name_H-M   'P 1'
#
loop_
_entity.id
_entity.type
_entity.pdbx_description
1 polymer ?
#
loop_
_entity_poly.entity_id
_entity_poly.type
_entity_poly.pdbx_seq_one_letter_code
_entity_poly.pdbx_strand_id
1 'polypeptide(L)'
;MVQDESTDRIRINARRTDVFDIFNFKYYIGSNPYLDTGALVFDFALTEHQDPLPIKKYVLIISDFYPYLAGQKYQLYADLFAHVISEVGKLDMGLHLNNWTIKPYPSYVRIGIQALHEQTIRGVVYLVWDWFESISQNEDFPFEERLIKLQNSFRESVYGGSTVYALLQAAYQQGIPAFYLWEEGLTQYGYGKKQIRGVATTFDVDSHLDSEFTTRKDDCKEFLQRLGFPVPNGDIVISEKAALAVAREIGYPVAIKPVVSHKGIGVTADVQNARELKSAYNKAILAIPKEESQRIIVEKSVLGKDFRLLCVNRKFVAATELVPASVVGDGYSTIRELIKRENRNPKRRDTPTSPMCKILINEGMELYLHEQRLGLDSIVKSDRTIYLSKSANISSGGISINATNTIHPDNIILAQDIAQNFRLTCLGIDIIAKNISKSWKSGNFTILKINAAPGIFMHLNPVKGEIIDVPFHILSTFFKSAQDAKIPIITFNKISLTELQATIDHILLKYPDLIIGAVCNEGIFINRAEKILHQDYNYNVQTLLRHPQLDLLIAEYSEDILEAEGMLYQGSNIVILDNPSETEMILLRDAIDGSMALIKKENNVSIRHKGLIEDYTLDREEDFLNFYLQIISSIF
;
A
#
# COMPACT_ATOMS: atom_id res chain seq x y z
N MET A 1 -39.95 4.34 -0.39
CA MET A 1 -40.97 4.64 0.64
C MET A 1 -40.49 4.04 1.94
N VAL A 2 -39.92 4.86 2.83
CA VAL A 2 -40.01 4.56 4.26
C VAL A 2 -41.49 4.82 4.56
N GLN A 3 -42.27 3.77 4.81
CA GLN A 3 -43.72 3.92 5.01
C GLN A 3 -44.00 4.70 6.29
N ASP A 4 -45.01 5.57 6.17
CA ASP A 4 -45.64 6.37 7.23
C ASP A 4 -45.95 5.55 8.49
N GLU A 5 -45.85 6.24 9.63
CA GLU A 5 -46.23 5.84 10.99
C GLU A 5 -45.15 5.14 11.83
N SER A 6 -44.31 5.95 12.49
CA SER A 6 -43.90 5.71 13.88
C SER A 6 -43.36 6.99 14.51
N THR A 7 -44.10 7.52 15.49
CA THR A 7 -43.73 8.57 16.43
C THR A 7 -42.43 8.24 17.19
N ASP A 8 -41.59 9.26 17.39
CA ASP A 8 -40.31 9.28 18.12
C ASP A 8 -39.13 8.51 17.50
N ARG A 9 -38.66 8.96 16.33
CA ARG A 9 -37.27 8.71 15.93
C ARG A 9 -36.35 9.77 16.52
N ILE A 10 -35.55 9.35 17.49
CA ILE A 10 -34.53 10.18 18.12
C ILE A 10 -33.51 10.58 17.04
N ARG A 11 -33.31 11.89 16.83
CA ARG A 11 -32.16 12.41 16.08
C ARG A 11 -30.90 12.08 16.85
N ILE A 12 -29.99 11.35 16.22
CA ILE A 12 -28.75 10.96 16.89
C ILE A 12 -27.64 11.95 16.53
N ASN A 13 -27.46 12.27 15.24
CA ASN A 13 -26.43 13.19 14.78
C ASN A 13 -26.99 14.42 14.04
N ALA A 14 -28.16 14.31 13.42
CA ALA A 14 -28.76 15.37 12.61
C ALA A 14 -29.02 16.69 13.36
N ARG A 15 -28.63 17.80 12.73
CA ARG A 15 -29.00 19.16 13.14
C ARG A 15 -30.49 19.41 12.90
N ARG A 16 -31.01 20.51 13.43
CA ARG A 16 -32.44 20.84 13.27
C ARG A 16 -32.88 21.11 11.84
N THR A 17 -31.94 21.44 10.99
CA THR A 17 -32.11 21.80 9.58
C THR A 17 -31.86 20.62 8.65
N ASP A 18 -31.34 19.49 9.15
CA ASP A 18 -30.89 18.40 8.29
C ASP A 18 -32.07 17.52 7.86
N VAL A 19 -32.07 17.13 6.59
CA VAL A 19 -33.04 16.25 5.94
C VAL A 19 -32.74 14.77 6.23
N PHE A 20 -31.45 14.44 6.33
CA PHE A 20 -30.94 13.09 6.54
C PHE A 20 -30.25 12.98 7.91
N ASP A 21 -30.33 11.81 8.54
CA ASP A 21 -29.54 11.44 9.72
C ASP A 21 -28.66 10.23 9.40
N ILE A 22 -27.46 10.21 10.00
CA ILE A 22 -26.51 9.12 9.91
C ILE A 22 -26.09 8.71 11.32
N PHE A 23 -26.15 7.44 11.66
CA PHE A 23 -25.89 6.99 13.04
C PHE A 23 -25.44 5.52 13.11
N ASN A 24 -25.19 5.00 14.32
CA ASN A 24 -24.76 3.62 14.55
C ASN A 24 -23.52 3.20 13.72
N PHE A 25 -22.52 4.05 13.69
CA PHE A 25 -21.28 3.77 12.97
C PHE A 25 -20.48 2.64 13.58
N LYS A 26 -20.00 1.75 12.72
CA LYS A 26 -19.15 0.63 13.09
C LYS A 26 -18.15 0.30 12.00
N TYR A 27 -16.89 0.18 12.38
CA TYR A 27 -15.82 -0.20 11.47
C TYR A 27 -15.45 -1.66 11.68
N TYR A 28 -15.35 -2.40 10.57
CA TYR A 28 -14.90 -3.79 10.52
C TYR A 28 -13.57 -3.84 9.76
N ILE A 29 -12.58 -4.54 10.33
CA ILE A 29 -11.24 -4.66 9.73
C ILE A 29 -11.26 -5.60 8.52
N GLY A 30 -12.09 -6.66 8.57
CA GLY A 30 -12.20 -7.67 7.51
C GLY A 30 -13.65 -7.97 7.15
N SER A 31 -13.88 -9.19 6.64
CA SER A 31 -15.20 -9.69 6.27
C SER A 31 -16.19 -9.53 7.42
N ASN A 32 -17.41 -9.11 7.13
CA ASN A 32 -18.43 -8.78 8.11
C ASN A 32 -19.83 -9.15 7.56
N PRO A 33 -20.91 -8.99 8.35
CA PRO A 33 -22.25 -9.39 7.90
C PRO A 33 -22.75 -8.70 6.63
N TYR A 34 -22.13 -7.58 6.23
CA TYR A 34 -22.57 -6.75 5.11
C TYR A 34 -21.64 -6.91 3.90
N LEU A 35 -20.33 -6.99 4.13
CA LEU A 35 -19.31 -7.04 3.07
C LEU A 35 -18.26 -8.12 3.36
N ASP A 36 -17.68 -8.70 2.31
CA ASP A 36 -16.56 -9.66 2.33
C ASP A 36 -15.18 -8.96 2.45
N THR A 37 -15.17 -7.75 2.99
CA THR A 37 -14.00 -6.88 3.08
C THR A 37 -14.16 -5.96 4.27
N GLY A 38 -13.06 -5.39 4.75
CA GLY A 38 -13.10 -4.30 5.73
C GLY A 38 -14.01 -3.17 5.26
N ALA A 39 -14.84 -2.66 6.16
CA ALA A 39 -15.93 -1.76 5.83
C ALA A 39 -16.33 -0.85 7.00
N LEU A 40 -16.81 0.35 6.67
CA LEU A 40 -17.58 1.17 7.60
C LEU A 40 -19.07 0.94 7.34
N VAL A 41 -19.78 0.53 8.39
CA VAL A 41 -21.23 0.30 8.38
C VAL A 41 -21.91 1.34 9.26
N PHE A 42 -23.03 1.88 8.79
CA PHE A 42 -23.81 2.87 9.53
C PHE A 42 -25.26 2.86 9.02
N ASP A 43 -26.15 3.46 9.81
CA ASP A 43 -27.57 3.59 9.50
C ASP A 43 -27.86 4.98 8.92
N PHE A 44 -28.71 5.03 7.89
CA PHE A 44 -29.13 6.23 7.17
C PHE A 44 -30.65 6.36 7.17
N ALA A 45 -31.18 7.51 7.57
CA ALA A 45 -32.62 7.74 7.65
C ALA A 45 -32.99 9.17 7.23
N LEU A 46 -34.27 9.38 6.91
CA LEU A 46 -34.86 10.72 6.80
C LEU A 46 -35.24 11.23 8.20
N THR A 47 -35.05 12.53 8.44
CA THR A 47 -35.37 13.16 9.74
C THR A 47 -36.83 13.59 9.88
N GLU A 48 -37.61 13.55 8.79
CA GLU A 48 -39.03 13.95 8.70
C GLU A 48 -39.31 15.45 8.99
N HIS A 49 -38.27 16.29 9.13
CA HIS A 49 -38.43 17.72 9.42
C HIS A 49 -38.50 18.62 8.19
N GLN A 50 -37.85 18.20 7.11
CA GLN A 50 -37.89 18.85 5.81
C GLN A 50 -38.01 17.77 4.74
N ASP A 51 -38.81 18.03 3.72
CA ASP A 51 -38.92 17.13 2.59
C ASP A 51 -37.61 17.16 1.77
N PRO A 52 -37.02 16.00 1.45
CA PRO A 52 -35.85 15.96 0.57
C PRO A 52 -36.21 16.49 -0.82
N LEU A 53 -35.24 17.12 -1.48
CA LEU A 53 -35.39 17.45 -2.90
C LEU A 53 -35.58 16.16 -3.73
N PRO A 54 -36.15 16.24 -4.95
CA PRO A 54 -36.17 15.07 -5.83
C PRO A 54 -34.76 14.54 -6.09
N ILE A 55 -34.54 13.23 -6.03
CA ILE A 55 -33.23 12.56 -6.27
C ILE A 55 -32.48 13.14 -7.49
N LYS A 56 -33.20 13.42 -8.59
CA LYS A 56 -32.63 13.99 -9.82
C LYS A 56 -31.91 15.34 -9.61
N LYS A 57 -32.31 16.14 -8.62
CA LYS A 57 -31.65 17.40 -8.27
C LYS A 57 -30.29 17.17 -7.62
N TYR A 58 -30.21 16.23 -6.68
CA TYR A 58 -28.92 15.80 -6.10
C TYR A 58 -28.00 15.25 -7.19
N VAL A 59 -28.50 14.33 -8.02
CA VAL A 59 -27.72 13.75 -9.13
C VAL A 59 -27.16 14.83 -10.04
N LEU A 60 -27.97 15.84 -10.40
CA LEU A 60 -27.53 16.93 -11.28
C LEU A 60 -26.31 17.67 -10.72
N ILE A 61 -26.36 18.09 -9.45
CA ILE A 61 -25.28 18.86 -8.81
C ILE A 61 -24.06 17.98 -8.56
N ILE A 62 -24.26 16.76 -8.09
CA ILE A 62 -23.15 15.83 -7.80
C ILE A 62 -22.41 15.43 -9.08
N SER A 63 -23.13 15.35 -10.21
CA SER A 63 -22.54 14.98 -11.50
C SER A 63 -21.60 16.03 -12.07
N ASP A 64 -21.61 17.27 -11.56
CA ASP A 64 -20.59 18.27 -11.91
C ASP A 64 -19.19 17.81 -11.46
N PHE A 65 -19.11 17.04 -10.37
CA PHE A 65 -17.87 16.44 -9.87
C PHE A 65 -17.69 14.98 -10.35
N TYR A 66 -18.79 14.22 -10.46
CA TYR A 66 -18.77 12.80 -10.83
C TYR A 66 -19.70 12.52 -12.02
N PRO A 67 -19.31 12.86 -13.27
CA PRO A 67 -20.21 12.88 -14.42
C PRO A 67 -20.89 11.56 -14.77
N TYR A 68 -20.26 10.43 -14.45
CA TYR A 68 -20.81 9.10 -14.76
C TYR A 68 -22.04 8.75 -13.89
N LEU A 69 -22.25 9.42 -12.76
CA LEU A 69 -23.43 9.22 -11.92
C LEU A 69 -24.72 9.74 -12.59
N ALA A 70 -24.61 10.71 -13.51
CA ALA A 70 -25.75 11.25 -14.26
C ALA A 70 -26.48 10.18 -15.10
N GLY A 71 -25.74 9.15 -15.56
CA GLY A 71 -26.28 8.06 -16.37
C GLY A 71 -26.97 6.95 -15.55
N GLN A 72 -26.86 6.98 -14.22
CA GLN A 72 -27.37 5.95 -13.33
C GLN A 72 -28.79 6.25 -12.84
N LYS A 73 -29.52 5.20 -12.45
CA LYS A 73 -30.86 5.31 -11.88
C LYS A 73 -30.83 4.89 -10.41
N TYR A 74 -31.40 5.73 -9.55
CA TYR A 74 -31.49 5.50 -8.11
C TYR A 74 -32.96 5.47 -7.70
N GLN A 75 -33.35 4.48 -6.89
CA GLN A 75 -34.74 4.34 -6.42
C GLN A 75 -34.91 4.93 -5.02
N LEU A 76 -33.87 4.85 -4.19
CA LEU A 76 -33.83 5.38 -2.83
C LEU A 76 -32.72 6.43 -2.70
N TYR A 77 -32.90 7.39 -1.79
CA TYR A 77 -31.84 8.32 -1.41
C TYR A 77 -30.61 7.60 -0.87
N ALA A 78 -30.82 6.50 -0.14
CA ALA A 78 -29.74 5.64 0.35
C ALA A 78 -28.89 5.04 -0.79
N ASP A 79 -29.50 4.69 -1.93
CA ASP A 79 -28.76 4.17 -3.09
C ASP A 79 -27.78 5.23 -3.63
N LEU A 80 -28.28 6.45 -3.81
CA LEU A 80 -27.47 7.57 -4.29
C LEU A 80 -26.39 7.90 -3.25
N PHE A 81 -26.77 7.98 -1.98
CA PHE A 81 -25.87 8.32 -0.89
C PHE A 81 -24.72 7.32 -0.77
N ALA A 82 -25.01 6.02 -0.76
CA ALA A 82 -24.00 4.97 -0.70
C ALA A 82 -23.07 4.98 -1.93
N HIS A 83 -23.62 5.15 -3.14
CA HIS A 83 -22.82 5.21 -4.36
C HIS A 83 -21.90 6.44 -4.35
N VAL A 84 -22.40 7.61 -3.95
CA VAL A 84 -21.58 8.82 -3.84
C VAL A 84 -20.48 8.64 -2.81
N ILE A 85 -20.76 8.06 -1.63
CA ILE A 85 -19.72 7.74 -0.65
C ILE A 85 -18.68 6.78 -1.23
N SER A 86 -19.10 5.73 -1.95
CA SER A 86 -18.15 4.80 -2.56
C SER A 86 -17.22 5.48 -3.55
N GLU A 87 -17.70 6.49 -4.28
CA GLU A 87 -16.88 7.23 -5.25
C GLU A 87 -15.98 8.27 -4.61
N VAL A 88 -16.54 9.10 -3.71
CA VAL A 88 -15.75 10.05 -2.92
C VAL A 88 -14.74 9.33 -2.04
N GLY A 89 -15.06 8.12 -1.59
CA GLY A 89 -14.20 7.22 -0.80
C GLY A 89 -12.94 6.77 -1.53
N LYS A 90 -12.89 6.89 -2.86
CA LYS A 90 -11.67 6.70 -3.66
C LYS A 90 -10.74 7.92 -3.62
N LEU A 91 -11.21 9.01 -3.02
CA LEU A 91 -10.49 10.26 -2.73
C LEU A 91 -9.87 10.96 -3.94
N ASP A 92 -10.28 10.64 -5.18
CA ASP A 92 -9.53 10.99 -6.40
C ASP A 92 -8.05 10.55 -6.36
N MET A 93 -7.81 9.45 -5.64
CA MET A 93 -6.51 8.83 -5.46
C MET A 93 -6.49 7.43 -6.09
N GLY A 94 -7.51 7.04 -6.87
CA GLY A 94 -7.55 5.76 -7.58
C GLY A 94 -7.53 4.56 -6.64
N LEU A 95 -8.14 4.69 -5.45
CA LEU A 95 -8.16 3.59 -4.48
C LEU A 95 -9.06 2.44 -4.97
N HIS A 96 -8.67 1.18 -4.73
CA HIS A 96 -9.41 -0.05 -5.07
C HIS A 96 -10.62 -0.32 -4.16
N LEU A 97 -11.32 0.71 -3.73
CA LEU A 97 -12.49 0.62 -2.85
C LEU A 97 -13.75 0.79 -3.70
N ASN A 98 -14.37 -0.32 -4.08
CA ASN A 98 -15.48 -0.34 -5.05
C ASN A 98 -16.74 -1.02 -4.53
N ASN A 99 -16.69 -1.64 -3.35
CA ASN A 99 -17.81 -2.43 -2.85
C ASN A 99 -18.63 -1.65 -1.83
N TRP A 100 -19.95 -1.74 -1.96
CA TRP A 100 -20.90 -1.28 -0.94
C TRP A 100 -22.15 -2.14 -0.94
N THR A 101 -22.88 -2.08 0.17
CA THR A 101 -24.17 -2.76 0.33
C THR A 101 -25.18 -1.84 0.99
N ILE A 102 -26.45 -2.09 0.69
CA ILE A 102 -27.59 -1.43 1.30
C ILE A 102 -28.55 -2.51 1.80
N LYS A 103 -29.02 -2.37 3.05
CA LYS A 103 -30.00 -3.28 3.65
C LYS A 103 -31.14 -2.45 4.26
N PRO A 104 -32.35 -2.48 3.69
CA PRO A 104 -33.47 -1.69 4.18
C PRO A 104 -34.05 -2.29 5.46
N TYR A 105 -34.37 -1.42 6.42
CA TYR A 105 -35.14 -1.71 7.62
C TYR A 105 -36.40 -0.81 7.65
N PRO A 106 -37.41 -1.08 8.51
CA PRO A 106 -38.63 -0.29 8.55
C PRO A 106 -38.40 1.22 8.76
N SER A 107 -37.35 1.57 9.51
CA SER A 107 -37.08 2.96 9.93
C SER A 107 -35.79 3.59 9.42
N TYR A 108 -34.91 2.82 8.80
CA TYR A 108 -33.63 3.28 8.28
C TYR A 108 -33.13 2.33 7.21
N VAL A 109 -32.08 2.73 6.49
CA VAL A 109 -31.32 1.85 5.60
C VAL A 109 -29.93 1.69 6.19
N ARG A 110 -29.50 0.46 6.41
CA ARG A 110 -28.13 0.16 6.81
C ARG A 110 -27.24 0.14 5.57
N ILE A 111 -26.17 0.91 5.61
CA ILE A 111 -25.22 1.07 4.51
C ILE A 111 -23.87 0.51 4.97
N GLY A 112 -23.26 -0.37 4.18
CA GLY A 112 -21.89 -0.84 4.36
C GLY A 112 -21.03 -0.35 3.21
N ILE A 113 -19.91 0.32 3.50
CA ILE A 113 -18.98 0.86 2.51
C ILE A 113 -17.60 0.25 2.74
N GLN A 114 -17.02 -0.35 1.70
CA GLN A 114 -15.66 -0.88 1.76
C GLN A 114 -14.67 0.21 2.17
N ALA A 115 -13.81 -0.11 3.13
CA ALA A 115 -12.89 0.85 3.71
C ALA A 115 -11.61 0.22 4.26
N LEU A 116 -10.49 0.86 3.98
CA LEU A 116 -9.17 0.47 4.49
C LEU A 116 -8.78 1.23 5.76
N HIS A 117 -9.29 2.44 5.97
CA HIS A 117 -8.92 3.29 7.10
C HIS A 117 -10.15 4.00 7.66
N GLU A 118 -10.53 3.66 8.89
CA GLU A 118 -11.75 4.13 9.54
C GLU A 118 -11.88 5.66 9.53
N GLN A 119 -10.85 6.37 10.02
CA GLN A 119 -10.91 7.82 10.18
C GLN A 119 -11.16 8.53 8.84
N THR A 120 -10.52 8.04 7.77
CA THR A 120 -10.70 8.59 6.43
C THR A 120 -12.11 8.35 5.91
N ILE A 121 -12.59 7.10 5.94
CA ILE A 121 -13.92 6.80 5.39
C ILE A 121 -15.04 7.46 6.21
N ARG A 122 -14.89 7.54 7.53
CA ARG A 122 -15.82 8.26 8.40
C ARG A 122 -15.88 9.74 8.01
N GLY A 123 -14.72 10.36 7.77
CA GLY A 123 -14.64 11.72 7.25
C GLY A 123 -15.30 11.88 5.87
N VAL A 124 -15.20 10.88 4.99
CA VAL A 124 -15.91 10.87 3.70
C VAL A 124 -17.42 10.82 3.90
N VAL A 125 -17.93 9.97 4.77
CA VAL A 125 -19.38 9.88 5.05
C VAL A 125 -19.91 11.22 5.55
N TYR A 126 -19.23 11.85 6.51
CA TYR A 126 -19.60 13.18 6.99
C TYR A 126 -19.51 14.26 5.90
N LEU A 127 -18.50 14.22 5.03
CA LEU A 127 -18.37 15.15 3.92
C LEU A 127 -19.55 15.02 2.95
N VAL A 128 -19.90 13.78 2.56
CA VAL A 128 -21.02 13.54 1.63
C VAL A 128 -22.35 13.89 2.27
N TRP A 129 -22.53 13.62 3.57
CA TRP A 129 -23.71 14.04 4.31
C TRP A 129 -23.86 15.55 4.34
N ASP A 130 -22.84 16.29 4.77
CA ASP A 130 -22.86 17.75 4.73
C ASP A 130 -23.13 18.28 3.31
N TRP A 131 -22.59 17.63 2.28
CA TRP A 131 -22.81 18.01 0.90
C TRP A 131 -24.27 17.83 0.47
N PHE A 132 -24.90 16.71 0.85
CA PHE A 132 -26.33 16.48 0.62
C PHE A 132 -27.17 17.53 1.34
N GLU A 133 -26.83 17.87 2.60
CA GLU A 133 -27.54 18.89 3.35
C GLU A 133 -27.41 20.28 2.72
N SER A 134 -26.20 20.67 2.29
CA SER A 134 -26.01 21.94 1.56
C SER A 134 -26.79 21.96 0.24
N ILE A 135 -26.91 20.83 -0.48
CA ILE A 135 -27.78 20.75 -1.66
C ILE A 135 -29.26 20.96 -1.28
N SER A 136 -29.74 20.31 -0.22
CA SER A 136 -31.13 20.47 0.27
C SER A 136 -31.44 21.92 0.63
N GLN A 137 -30.46 22.60 1.23
CA GLN A 137 -30.59 23.97 1.74
C GLN A 137 -30.20 25.03 0.68
N ASN A 138 -29.76 24.61 -0.50
CA ASN A 138 -29.27 25.48 -1.58
C ASN A 138 -28.15 26.43 -1.11
N GLU A 139 -27.18 25.87 -0.37
CA GLU A 139 -26.00 26.54 0.15
C GLU A 139 -24.73 26.17 -0.65
N ASP A 140 -23.76 27.09 -0.68
CA ASP A 140 -22.46 26.81 -1.26
C ASP A 140 -21.68 25.79 -0.41
N PHE A 141 -21.09 24.79 -1.06
CA PHE A 141 -20.33 23.74 -0.39
C PHE A 141 -18.87 23.69 -0.89
N PRO A 142 -17.85 23.88 -0.02
CA PRO A 142 -16.45 23.84 -0.41
C PRO A 142 -15.94 22.40 -0.56
N PHE A 143 -16.49 21.66 -1.53
CA PHE A 143 -16.26 20.23 -1.73
C PHE A 143 -14.77 19.90 -1.90
N GLU A 144 -14.10 20.56 -2.84
CA GLU A 144 -12.70 20.27 -3.17
C GLU A 144 -11.75 20.53 -2.00
N GLU A 145 -11.95 21.62 -1.24
CA GLU A 145 -11.11 21.95 -0.09
C GLU A 145 -11.23 20.88 1.01
N ARG A 146 -12.45 20.42 1.28
CA ARG A 146 -12.71 19.36 2.26
C ARG A 146 -12.17 18.01 1.78
N LEU A 147 -12.29 17.69 0.49
CA LEU A 147 -11.72 16.48 -0.10
C LEU A 147 -10.20 16.45 0.05
N ILE A 148 -9.50 17.58 -0.18
CA ILE A 148 -8.05 17.68 0.02
C ILE A 148 -7.64 17.37 1.46
N LYS A 149 -8.43 17.78 2.46
CA LYS A 149 -8.16 17.45 3.88
C LYS A 149 -8.24 15.94 4.12
N LEU A 150 -9.23 15.26 3.54
CA LEU A 150 -9.36 13.80 3.64
C LEU A 150 -8.24 13.06 2.90
N GLN A 151 -7.84 13.56 1.73
CA GLN A 151 -6.67 13.02 1.01
C GLN A 151 -5.40 13.12 1.86
N ASN A 152 -5.18 14.25 2.55
CA ASN A 152 -4.03 14.41 3.45
C ASN A 152 -4.09 13.45 4.65
N SER A 153 -5.26 13.33 5.27
CA SER A 153 -5.48 12.37 6.37
C SER A 153 -5.17 10.93 5.95
N PHE A 154 -5.59 10.51 4.74
CA PHE A 154 -5.24 9.19 4.23
C PHE A 154 -3.73 9.03 3.99
N ARG A 155 -3.05 10.06 3.48
CA ARG A 155 -1.59 10.03 3.24
C ARG A 155 -0.78 9.86 4.53
N GLU A 156 -1.25 10.46 5.62
CA GLU A 156 -0.63 10.37 6.94
C GLU A 156 -0.92 9.03 7.63
N SER A 157 -1.89 8.25 7.12
CA SER A 157 -2.16 6.91 7.60
C SER A 157 -1.08 5.91 7.17
N VAL A 158 -1.06 4.76 7.85
CA VAL A 158 -0.16 3.63 7.55
C VAL A 158 -0.35 3.06 6.13
N TYR A 159 -1.49 3.33 5.51
CA TYR A 159 -1.84 2.89 4.16
C TYR A 159 -1.54 3.94 3.08
N GLY A 160 -1.20 5.17 3.48
CA GLY A 160 -1.07 6.33 2.60
C GLY A 160 0.21 6.39 1.77
N GLY A 161 1.19 5.52 2.04
CA GLY A 161 2.43 5.45 1.27
C GLY A 161 2.23 4.78 -0.09
N SER A 162 2.73 5.37 -1.18
CA SER A 162 2.54 4.86 -2.55
C SER A 162 2.97 3.40 -2.74
N THR A 163 4.15 3.03 -2.24
CA THR A 163 4.64 1.65 -2.29
C THR A 163 3.79 0.69 -1.46
N VAL A 164 3.42 1.10 -0.23
CA VAL A 164 2.62 0.26 0.67
C VAL A 164 1.24 0.01 0.07
N TYR A 165 0.58 1.06 -0.39
CA TYR A 165 -0.72 0.96 -1.02
C TYR A 165 -0.71 0.07 -2.26
N ALA A 166 0.31 0.22 -3.12
CA ALA A 166 0.44 -0.59 -4.32
C ALA A 166 0.62 -2.09 -4.01
N LEU A 167 1.36 -2.43 -2.95
CA LEU A 167 1.48 -3.82 -2.51
C LEU A 167 0.19 -4.37 -1.92
N LEU A 168 -0.55 -3.57 -1.14
CA LEU A 168 -1.86 -3.96 -0.62
C LEU A 168 -2.87 -4.18 -1.75
N GLN A 169 -2.90 -3.30 -2.74
CA GLN A 169 -3.75 -3.45 -3.92
C GLN A 169 -3.39 -4.72 -4.71
N ALA A 170 -2.11 -4.98 -4.92
CA ALA A 170 -1.65 -6.18 -5.61
C ALA A 170 -1.94 -7.46 -4.82
N ALA A 171 -1.88 -7.41 -3.49
CA ALA A 171 -2.25 -8.53 -2.61
C ALA A 171 -3.75 -8.82 -2.73
N TYR A 172 -4.60 -7.79 -2.68
CA TYR A 172 -6.04 -7.91 -2.90
C TYR A 172 -6.37 -8.54 -4.27
N GLN A 173 -5.74 -8.05 -5.35
CA GLN A 173 -5.94 -8.58 -6.71
C GLN A 173 -5.48 -10.04 -6.86
N GLN A 174 -4.45 -10.45 -6.12
CA GLN A 174 -3.92 -11.81 -6.13
C GLN A 174 -4.61 -12.74 -5.11
N GLY A 175 -5.59 -12.25 -4.34
CA GLY A 175 -6.26 -13.02 -3.28
C GLY A 175 -5.33 -13.39 -2.11
N ILE A 176 -4.23 -12.65 -1.93
CA ILE A 176 -3.29 -12.81 -0.83
C ILE A 176 -3.84 -12.03 0.37
N PRO A 177 -4.10 -12.68 1.51
CA PRO A 177 -4.51 -11.97 2.70
C PRO A 177 -3.46 -10.98 3.15
N ALA A 178 -3.86 -9.76 3.50
CA ALA A 178 -2.94 -8.77 4.02
C ALA A 178 -3.63 -7.90 5.09
N PHE A 179 -2.94 -7.64 6.19
CA PHE A 179 -3.40 -6.77 7.24
C PHE A 179 -2.23 -6.09 7.95
N TYR A 180 -2.50 -4.93 8.55
CA TYR A 180 -1.50 -4.16 9.26
C TYR A 180 -1.37 -4.63 10.71
N LEU A 181 -0.13 -4.75 11.19
CA LEU A 181 0.21 -5.03 12.58
C LEU A 181 0.57 -3.71 13.26
N TRP A 182 -0.36 -3.16 14.03
CA TRP A 182 -0.22 -1.81 14.60
C TRP A 182 0.93 -1.70 15.59
N GLU A 183 1.16 -2.75 16.37
CA GLU A 183 2.19 -2.83 17.40
C GLU A 183 3.60 -2.99 16.80
N GLU A 184 3.69 -3.54 15.58
CA GLU A 184 4.97 -3.79 14.89
C GLU A 184 5.29 -2.72 13.84
N GLY A 185 4.29 -1.93 13.41
CA GLY A 185 4.48 -0.89 12.41
C GLY A 185 4.70 -1.42 10.99
N LEU A 186 4.13 -2.58 10.66
CA LEU A 186 4.36 -3.27 9.38
C LEU A 186 3.13 -4.02 8.87
N THR A 187 3.17 -4.42 7.60
CA THR A 187 2.11 -5.24 6.98
C THR A 187 2.52 -6.71 6.98
N GLN A 188 1.60 -7.57 7.39
CA GLN A 188 1.68 -9.00 7.20
C GLN A 188 0.94 -9.40 5.92
N TYR A 189 1.55 -10.26 5.11
CA TYR A 189 0.94 -10.91 3.95
C TYR A 189 0.92 -12.42 4.19
N GLY A 190 -0.24 -13.05 3.97
CA GLY A 190 -0.46 -14.46 4.27
C GLY A 190 -0.61 -14.77 5.76
N TYR A 191 -0.80 -16.06 6.05
CA TYR A 191 -1.13 -16.56 7.39
C TYR A 191 -0.13 -17.60 7.89
N GLY A 192 0.06 -17.63 9.20
CA GLY A 192 0.78 -18.68 9.91
C GLY A 192 2.21 -18.86 9.39
N LYS A 193 2.62 -20.12 9.21
CA LYS A 193 3.93 -20.46 8.65
C LYS A 193 4.18 -19.98 7.22
N LYS A 194 3.13 -19.58 6.50
CA LYS A 194 3.20 -19.09 5.12
C LYS A 194 3.32 -17.57 5.06
N GLN A 195 3.29 -16.87 6.19
CA GLN A 195 3.32 -15.41 6.19
C GLN A 195 4.67 -14.86 5.71
N ILE A 196 4.64 -13.63 5.20
CA ILE A 196 5.79 -12.72 5.09
C ILE A 196 5.39 -11.37 5.68
N ARG A 197 6.33 -10.68 6.33
CA ARG A 197 6.07 -9.38 6.97
C ARG A 197 7.02 -8.33 6.41
N GLY A 198 6.52 -7.11 6.22
CA GLY A 198 7.35 -6.07 5.62
C GLY A 198 6.79 -4.66 5.69
N VAL A 199 7.68 -3.71 5.42
CA VAL A 199 7.36 -2.29 5.26
C VAL A 199 7.84 -1.87 3.88
N ALA A 200 6.91 -1.40 3.06
CA ALA A 200 7.18 -1.07 1.66
C ALA A 200 7.87 -2.25 0.94
N THR A 201 9.09 -2.07 0.42
CA THR A 201 9.83 -3.11 -0.32
C THR A 201 10.83 -3.90 0.52
N THR A 202 10.83 -3.71 1.84
CA THR A 202 11.69 -4.44 2.79
C THR A 202 10.88 -5.49 3.55
N PHE A 203 11.37 -6.72 3.58
CA PHE A 203 10.70 -7.87 4.19
C PHE A 203 11.55 -8.52 5.28
N ASP A 204 10.94 -9.32 6.17
CA ASP A 204 11.61 -9.98 7.29
C ASP A 204 12.63 -11.06 6.89
N VAL A 205 12.66 -11.46 5.61
CA VAL A 205 13.69 -12.33 5.03
C VAL A 205 14.91 -11.58 4.50
N ASP A 206 14.85 -10.25 4.40
CA ASP A 206 15.95 -9.44 3.88
C ASP A 206 17.11 -9.39 4.86
N SER A 207 18.34 -9.40 4.35
CA SER A 207 19.54 -9.23 5.16
C SER A 207 19.64 -7.80 5.67
N HIS A 208 19.49 -7.64 6.98
CA HIS A 208 19.75 -6.35 7.63
C HIS A 208 21.17 -5.85 7.37
N LEU A 209 22.16 -6.76 7.36
CA LEU A 209 23.56 -6.43 7.05
C LEU A 209 23.72 -5.90 5.62
N ASP A 210 23.05 -6.50 4.64
CA ASP A 210 23.14 -6.06 3.25
C ASP A 210 22.39 -4.73 3.06
N SER A 211 21.24 -4.58 3.72
CA SER A 211 20.47 -3.34 3.70
C SER A 211 21.30 -2.18 4.26
N GLU A 212 21.88 -2.36 5.44
CA GLU A 212 22.79 -1.39 6.05
C GLU A 212 24.03 -1.14 5.18
N PHE A 213 24.62 -2.18 4.61
CA PHE A 213 25.78 -2.07 3.75
C PHE A 213 25.52 -1.18 2.52
N THR A 214 24.32 -1.22 1.93
CA THR A 214 23.97 -0.31 0.81
C THR A 214 23.89 1.17 1.21
N THR A 215 23.73 1.48 2.49
CA THR A 215 23.74 2.87 2.99
C THR A 215 25.14 3.46 3.05
N ARG A 216 26.16 2.60 3.22
CA ARG A 216 27.59 2.92 3.23
C ARG A 216 28.12 3.01 1.80
N LYS A 217 27.80 4.11 1.13
CA LYS A 217 28.01 4.31 -0.32
C LYS A 217 29.44 4.05 -0.78
N ASP A 218 30.42 4.44 0.02
CA ASP A 218 31.84 4.25 -0.24
C ASP A 218 32.22 2.77 -0.18
N ASP A 219 31.90 2.08 0.91
CA ASP A 219 32.23 0.66 1.06
C ASP A 219 31.50 -0.20 0.02
N CYS A 220 30.22 0.11 -0.24
CA CYS A 220 29.42 -0.56 -1.26
C CYS A 220 30.01 -0.34 -2.66
N LYS A 221 30.46 0.89 -2.97
CA LYS A 221 31.12 1.20 -4.26
C LYS A 221 32.44 0.45 -4.40
N GLU A 222 33.27 0.43 -3.37
CA GLU A 222 34.54 -0.30 -3.38
C GLU A 222 34.31 -1.80 -3.56
N PHE A 223 33.32 -2.37 -2.87
CA PHE A 223 32.91 -3.76 -3.07
C PHE A 223 32.51 -4.05 -4.52
N LEU A 224 31.66 -3.21 -5.13
CA LEU A 224 31.28 -3.36 -6.53
C LEU A 224 32.50 -3.27 -7.46
N GLN A 225 33.44 -2.36 -7.18
CA GLN A 225 34.67 -2.22 -7.94
C GLN A 225 35.54 -3.49 -7.87
N ARG A 226 35.70 -4.06 -6.67
CA ARG A 226 36.48 -5.30 -6.45
C ARG A 226 35.87 -6.50 -7.17
N LEU A 227 34.56 -6.52 -7.36
CA LEU A 227 33.86 -7.52 -8.17
C LEU A 227 33.94 -7.27 -9.68
N GLY A 228 34.55 -6.17 -10.12
CA GLY A 228 34.70 -5.82 -11.53
C GLY A 228 33.51 -5.10 -12.14
N PHE A 229 32.58 -4.60 -11.33
CA PHE A 229 31.44 -3.82 -11.83
C PHE A 229 31.84 -2.37 -12.18
N PRO A 230 31.20 -1.77 -13.20
CA PRO A 230 31.56 -0.43 -13.66
C PRO A 230 31.08 0.65 -12.68
N VAL A 231 31.98 1.10 -11.81
CA VAL A 231 31.78 2.27 -10.92
C VAL A 231 32.72 3.42 -11.31
N PRO A 232 32.44 4.68 -10.92
CA PRO A 232 33.32 5.80 -11.26
C PRO A 232 34.67 5.62 -10.57
N ASN A 233 35.78 5.70 -11.32
CA ASN A 233 37.11 5.69 -10.70
C ASN A 233 37.26 6.90 -9.77
N GLY A 234 37.69 6.68 -8.52
CA GLY A 234 37.76 7.75 -7.53
C GLY A 234 38.22 7.31 -6.16
N ASP A 235 38.57 8.29 -5.32
CA ASP A 235 39.09 8.10 -3.99
C ASP A 235 38.44 9.03 -2.95
N ILE A 236 38.56 8.63 -1.68
CA ILE A 236 38.18 9.47 -0.54
C ILE A 236 39.39 10.27 -0.09
N VAL A 237 39.17 11.57 0.09
CA VAL A 237 40.16 12.53 0.52
C VAL A 237 39.66 13.35 1.71
N ILE A 238 40.60 13.73 2.56
CA ILE A 238 40.36 14.57 3.76
C ILE A 238 41.05 15.93 3.67
N SER A 239 41.66 16.26 2.52
CA SER A 239 42.28 17.57 2.30
C SER A 239 42.15 18.02 0.84
N GLU A 240 42.10 19.34 0.62
CA GLU A 240 42.12 19.95 -0.72
C GLU A 240 43.35 19.50 -1.53
N LYS A 241 44.51 19.36 -0.86
CA LYS A 241 45.76 18.89 -1.50
C LYS A 241 45.61 17.45 -2.03
N ALA A 242 45.03 16.55 -1.22
CA ALA A 242 44.75 15.19 -1.65
C ALA A 242 43.71 15.17 -2.78
N ALA A 243 42.66 16.01 -2.69
CA ALA A 243 41.66 16.15 -3.75
C ALA A 243 42.28 16.54 -5.11
N LEU A 244 43.23 17.49 -5.10
CA LEU A 244 43.97 17.91 -6.29
C LEU A 244 44.88 16.79 -6.83
N ALA A 245 45.50 16.00 -5.96
CA ALA A 245 46.35 14.88 -6.38
C ALA A 245 45.50 13.79 -7.07
N VAL A 246 44.42 13.37 -6.43
CA VAL A 246 43.48 12.37 -6.96
C VAL A 246 42.85 12.84 -8.28
N ALA A 247 42.42 14.10 -8.39
CA ALA A 247 41.85 14.60 -9.64
C ALA A 247 42.85 14.66 -10.80
N ARG A 248 44.14 14.86 -10.52
CA ARG A 248 45.19 14.80 -11.55
C ARG A 248 45.44 13.37 -12.02
N GLU A 249 45.35 12.40 -11.12
CA GLU A 249 45.51 10.99 -11.43
C GLU A 249 44.33 10.46 -12.26
N ILE A 250 43.10 10.76 -11.85
CA ILE A 250 41.87 10.35 -12.57
C ILE A 250 41.71 11.10 -13.91
N GLY A 251 42.15 12.36 -13.93
CA GLY A 251 41.96 13.29 -15.03
C GLY A 251 40.57 13.94 -15.04
N TYR A 252 40.51 15.22 -15.38
CA TYR A 252 39.26 15.99 -15.50
C TYR A 252 38.37 15.50 -16.68
N PRO A 253 37.05 15.72 -16.62
CA PRO A 253 36.30 16.28 -15.50
C PRO A 253 36.12 15.30 -14.33
N VAL A 254 36.01 15.84 -13.12
CA VAL A 254 35.75 15.08 -11.88
C VAL A 254 34.48 15.56 -11.17
N ALA A 255 33.91 14.70 -10.34
CA ALA A 255 32.85 15.03 -9.40
C ALA A 255 33.41 15.05 -7.98
N ILE A 256 32.96 16.02 -7.19
CA ILE A 256 33.32 16.26 -5.80
C ILE A 256 32.05 16.14 -4.97
N LYS A 257 32.01 15.20 -4.02
CA LYS A 257 30.83 14.96 -3.18
C LYS A 257 31.20 14.64 -1.73
N PRO A 258 30.41 15.06 -0.73
CA PRO A 258 30.60 14.58 0.63
C PRO A 258 30.22 13.11 0.74
N VAL A 259 30.96 12.35 1.56
CA VAL A 259 30.60 10.95 1.87
C VAL A 259 29.21 10.91 2.51
N VAL A 260 28.98 11.74 3.53
CA VAL A 260 27.73 11.83 4.30
C VAL A 260 26.76 12.83 3.66
N SER A 261 26.43 12.63 2.38
CA SER A 261 25.50 13.51 1.66
C SER A 261 24.14 12.85 1.38
N HIS A 262 23.06 13.60 1.58
CA HIS A 262 21.71 13.23 1.17
C HIS A 262 21.19 14.20 0.10
N LYS A 263 20.32 13.72 -0.80
CA LYS A 263 19.62 14.54 -1.81
C LYS A 263 20.52 15.40 -2.72
N GLY A 264 21.80 15.05 -2.88
CA GLY A 264 22.73 15.78 -3.74
C GLY A 264 23.31 17.07 -3.14
N ILE A 265 23.09 17.33 -1.85
CA ILE A 265 23.65 18.50 -1.16
C ILE A 265 25.18 18.39 -1.11
N GLY A 266 25.87 19.48 -1.47
CA GLY A 266 27.33 19.52 -1.52
C GLY A 266 27.97 18.83 -2.73
N VAL A 267 27.17 18.28 -3.66
CA VAL A 267 27.68 17.57 -4.85
C VAL A 267 27.95 18.54 -6.00
N THR A 268 29.22 18.70 -6.36
CA THR A 268 29.64 19.42 -7.57
C THR A 268 30.11 18.39 -8.61
N ALA A 269 29.62 18.48 -9.83
CA ALA A 269 29.88 17.53 -10.90
C ALA A 269 30.44 18.32 -12.07
N ASP A 270 31.09 17.64 -13.00
CA ASP A 270 31.72 18.26 -14.16
C ASP A 270 32.73 19.37 -13.80
N VAL A 271 33.49 19.18 -12.72
CA VAL A 271 34.59 20.06 -12.35
C VAL A 271 35.70 19.89 -13.39
N GLN A 272 36.07 20.96 -14.10
CA GLN A 272 36.96 20.90 -15.27
C GLN A 272 38.44 21.18 -14.95
N ASN A 273 38.73 21.82 -13.82
CA ASN A 273 40.09 22.26 -13.49
C ASN A 273 40.32 22.44 -11.99
N ALA A 274 41.58 22.70 -11.62
CA ALA A 274 42.01 22.85 -10.23
C ALA A 274 41.34 24.01 -9.48
N ARG A 275 41.02 25.12 -10.17
CA ARG A 275 40.35 26.27 -9.56
C ARG A 275 38.92 25.92 -9.20
N GLU A 276 38.20 25.29 -10.12
CA GLU A 276 36.84 24.78 -9.87
C GLU A 276 36.84 23.71 -8.77
N LEU A 277 37.83 22.82 -8.77
CA LEU A 277 37.97 21.78 -7.75
C LEU A 277 38.07 22.37 -6.35
N LYS A 278 38.87 23.42 -6.17
CA LYS A 278 38.99 24.11 -4.87
C LYS A 278 37.64 24.67 -4.40
N SER A 279 36.90 25.32 -5.31
CA SER A 279 35.58 25.86 -4.98
C SER A 279 34.59 24.74 -4.63
N ALA A 280 34.59 23.65 -5.42
CA ALA A 280 33.77 22.47 -5.20
C ALA A 280 34.08 21.78 -3.87
N TYR A 281 35.37 21.62 -3.54
CA TYR A 281 35.82 21.02 -2.28
C TYR A 281 35.33 21.82 -1.08
N ASN A 282 35.52 23.14 -1.08
CA ASN A 282 35.05 24.01 0.00
C ASN A 282 33.52 23.94 0.16
N LYS A 283 32.78 23.93 -0.95
CA LYS A 283 31.33 23.75 -0.92
C LYS A 283 30.93 22.41 -0.31
N ALA A 284 31.63 21.33 -0.67
CA ALA A 284 31.35 20.01 -0.15
C ALA A 284 31.66 19.91 1.36
N ILE A 285 32.73 20.56 1.85
CA ILE A 285 33.03 20.64 3.28
C ILE A 285 31.95 21.40 4.05
N LEU A 286 31.45 22.52 3.53
CA LEU A 286 30.38 23.30 4.17
C LEU A 286 29.06 22.53 4.25
N ALA A 287 28.87 21.53 3.40
CA ALA A 287 27.69 20.68 3.39
C ALA A 287 27.76 19.52 4.41
N ILE A 288 28.90 19.28 5.05
CA ILE A 288 29.07 18.23 6.06
C ILE A 288 28.66 18.80 7.43
N PRO A 289 27.80 18.11 8.20
CA PRO A 289 27.50 18.48 9.59
C PRO A 289 28.77 18.62 10.44
N LYS A 290 28.77 19.52 11.44
CA LYS A 290 29.99 19.81 12.21
C LYS A 290 30.47 18.62 13.04
N GLU A 291 29.57 17.70 13.35
CA GLU A 291 29.79 16.50 14.14
C GLU A 291 30.33 15.32 13.31
N GLU A 292 30.33 15.46 11.98
CA GLU A 292 30.71 14.40 11.04
C GLU A 292 32.15 14.54 10.55
N SER A 293 32.73 13.40 10.14
CA SER A 293 34.08 13.39 9.58
C SER A 293 34.11 14.07 8.21
N GLN A 294 35.06 14.99 8.01
CA GLN A 294 35.29 15.71 6.76
C GLN A 294 35.88 14.81 5.66
N ARG A 295 35.06 13.90 5.13
CA ARG A 295 35.43 12.96 4.06
C ARG A 295 34.74 13.36 2.76
N ILE A 296 35.54 13.59 1.72
CA ILE A 296 35.10 13.99 0.38
C ILE A 296 35.50 12.92 -0.63
N ILE A 297 34.58 12.54 -1.51
CA ILE A 297 34.87 11.67 -2.65
C ILE A 297 35.23 12.53 -3.84
N VAL A 298 36.35 12.21 -4.49
CA VAL A 298 36.76 12.75 -5.79
C VAL A 298 36.74 11.61 -6.78
N GLU A 299 35.86 11.68 -7.78
CA GLU A 299 35.68 10.61 -8.75
C GLU A 299 35.50 11.13 -10.17
N LYS A 300 35.69 10.27 -11.17
CA LYS A 300 35.47 10.63 -12.57
C LYS A 300 34.03 11.09 -12.77
N SER A 301 33.85 12.27 -13.36
CA SER A 301 32.51 12.74 -13.74
C SER A 301 32.07 11.97 -14.99
N VAL A 302 30.90 11.35 -14.94
CA VAL A 302 30.31 10.64 -16.07
C VAL A 302 29.11 11.42 -16.59
N LEU A 303 29.11 11.72 -17.89
CA LEU A 303 28.03 12.44 -18.54
C LEU A 303 27.01 11.44 -19.09
N GLY A 304 25.73 11.65 -18.79
CA GLY A 304 24.65 10.81 -19.27
C GLY A 304 23.32 11.16 -18.62
N LYS A 305 22.35 10.27 -18.80
CA LYS A 305 21.03 10.32 -18.16
C LYS A 305 21.04 9.41 -16.94
N ASP A 306 20.27 9.78 -15.93
CA ASP A 306 20.03 8.95 -14.76
C ASP A 306 19.03 7.83 -15.10
N PHE A 307 19.39 6.60 -14.77
CA PHE A 307 18.45 5.48 -14.81
C PHE A 307 18.46 4.76 -13.47
N ARG A 308 17.33 4.16 -13.13
CA ARG A 308 17.24 3.15 -12.08
C ARG A 308 16.81 1.82 -12.69
N LEU A 309 17.64 0.81 -12.46
CA LEU A 309 17.32 -0.58 -12.75
C LEU A 309 16.74 -1.21 -11.48
N LEU A 310 15.70 -2.00 -11.62
CA LEU A 310 15.05 -2.68 -10.51
C LEU A 310 15.18 -4.18 -10.69
N CYS A 311 15.70 -4.84 -9.66
CA CYS A 311 15.68 -6.30 -9.55
C CYS A 311 14.75 -6.72 -8.41
N VAL A 312 13.95 -7.75 -8.66
CA VAL A 312 13.12 -8.42 -7.65
C VAL A 312 13.49 -9.89 -7.64
N ASN A 313 13.75 -10.44 -6.46
CA ASN A 313 14.25 -11.81 -6.29
C ASN A 313 15.44 -12.11 -7.20
N ARG A 314 16.38 -11.15 -7.27
CA ARG A 314 17.61 -11.19 -8.08
C ARG A 314 17.40 -11.28 -9.59
N LYS A 315 16.18 -11.08 -10.07
CA LYS A 315 15.83 -10.99 -11.49
C LYS A 315 15.53 -9.55 -11.86
N PHE A 316 15.97 -9.13 -13.03
CA PHE A 316 15.63 -7.80 -13.53
C PHE A 316 14.13 -7.74 -13.84
N VAL A 317 13.49 -6.66 -13.40
CA VAL A 317 12.05 -6.43 -13.61
C VAL A 317 11.80 -5.17 -14.42
N ALA A 318 12.51 -4.08 -14.12
CA ALA A 318 12.21 -2.80 -14.74
C ALA A 318 13.45 -1.90 -14.88
N ALA A 319 13.41 -1.01 -15.87
CA ALA A 319 14.33 0.12 -15.99
C ALA A 319 13.54 1.41 -16.21
N THR A 320 13.96 2.48 -15.55
CA THR A 320 13.33 3.80 -15.65
C THR A 320 14.38 4.88 -15.83
N GLU A 321 14.24 5.72 -16.86
CA GLU A 321 14.97 7.00 -16.96
C GLU A 321 14.33 7.99 -15.99
N LEU A 322 15.17 8.61 -15.17
CA LEU A 322 14.78 9.64 -14.22
C LEU A 322 15.21 10.99 -14.80
N VAL A 323 14.26 11.91 -14.95
CA VAL A 323 14.55 13.27 -15.41
C VAL A 323 14.32 14.24 -14.25
N PRO A 324 15.27 15.12 -13.91
CA PRO A 324 15.10 16.09 -12.84
C PRO A 324 13.91 17.03 -13.10
N ALA A 325 13.35 17.57 -12.02
CA ALA A 325 12.32 18.59 -12.11
C ALA A 325 12.81 19.76 -12.97
N SER A 326 11.95 20.28 -13.85
CA SER A 326 12.30 21.37 -14.76
C SER A 326 11.09 22.25 -15.05
N VAL A 327 11.36 23.49 -15.44
CA VAL A 327 10.37 24.41 -16.02
C VAL A 327 10.85 24.91 -17.38
N VAL A 328 9.91 25.26 -18.24
CA VAL A 328 10.20 25.87 -19.55
C VAL A 328 9.84 27.35 -19.46
N GLY A 329 10.80 28.22 -19.80
CA GLY A 329 10.58 29.66 -19.84
C GLY A 329 9.56 30.04 -20.92
N ASP A 330 8.74 31.03 -20.63
CA ASP A 330 7.82 31.67 -21.58
C ASP A 330 8.23 33.12 -21.92
N GLY A 331 9.37 33.58 -21.38
CA GLY A 331 9.93 34.91 -21.64
C GLY A 331 9.38 36.02 -20.74
N TYR A 332 8.37 35.77 -19.90
CA TYR A 332 7.76 36.80 -19.05
C TYR A 332 7.45 36.35 -17.61
N SER A 333 7.22 35.07 -17.34
CA SER A 333 6.99 34.56 -15.99
C SER A 333 8.29 34.27 -15.24
N THR A 334 8.26 34.49 -13.93
CA THR A 334 9.33 34.09 -13.01
C THR A 334 9.38 32.57 -12.85
N ILE A 335 10.53 32.01 -12.49
CA ILE A 335 10.66 30.57 -12.17
C ILE A 335 9.64 30.15 -11.10
N ARG A 336 9.39 30.98 -10.09
CA ARG A 336 8.37 30.73 -9.05
C ARG A 336 6.97 30.57 -9.64
N GLU A 337 6.59 31.43 -10.57
CA GLU A 337 5.28 31.36 -11.26
C GLU A 337 5.19 30.16 -12.18
N LEU A 338 6.26 29.84 -12.90
CA LEU A 338 6.34 28.64 -13.74
C LEU A 338 6.17 27.36 -12.90
N ILE A 339 6.82 27.28 -11.73
CA ILE A 339 6.65 26.16 -10.79
C ILE A 339 5.20 26.10 -10.28
N LYS A 340 4.61 27.24 -9.90
CA LYS A 340 3.20 27.29 -9.45
C LYS A 340 2.26 26.81 -10.55
N ARG A 341 2.48 27.21 -11.80
CA ARG A 341 1.70 26.77 -12.96
C ARG A 341 1.86 25.28 -13.22
N GLU A 342 3.09 24.79 -13.20
CA GLU A 342 3.39 23.36 -13.38
C GLU A 342 2.73 22.50 -12.30
N ASN A 343 2.77 22.94 -11.03
CA ASN A 343 2.11 22.26 -9.90
C ASN A 343 0.56 22.32 -9.94
N ARG A 344 -0.06 23.10 -10.83
CA ARG A 344 -1.50 23.06 -11.10
C ARG A 344 -1.87 21.93 -12.07
N ASN A 345 -0.90 21.29 -12.71
CA ASN A 345 -1.16 20.14 -13.56
C ASN A 345 -1.85 19.04 -12.73
N PRO A 346 -3.04 18.55 -13.11
CA PRO A 346 -3.75 17.51 -12.35
C PRO A 346 -2.97 16.19 -12.24
N LYS A 347 -1.97 15.98 -13.10
CA LYS A 347 -1.03 14.85 -13.02
C LYS A 347 0.06 15.01 -11.95
N ARG A 348 0.21 16.20 -11.36
CA ARG A 348 1.15 16.48 -10.26
C ARG A 348 0.41 16.55 -8.94
N ARG A 349 0.22 15.41 -8.30
CA ARG A 349 -0.42 15.33 -6.98
C ARG A 349 0.48 14.54 -6.05
N ASP A 350 0.41 14.86 -4.77
CA ASP A 350 1.14 14.10 -3.75
C ASP A 350 0.28 12.91 -3.30
N THR A 351 -0.20 12.08 -4.24
CA THR A 351 -1.06 10.91 -3.94
C THR A 351 -0.36 9.59 -4.28
N PRO A 352 -0.76 8.45 -3.65
CA PRO A 352 -0.21 7.11 -3.89
C PRO A 352 -0.18 6.70 -5.35
N THR A 353 -1.08 7.24 -6.17
CA THR A 353 -1.31 6.86 -7.57
C THR A 353 -0.93 7.95 -8.56
N SER A 354 -0.50 9.15 -8.13
CA SER A 354 -0.25 10.27 -9.06
C SER A 354 1.11 10.18 -9.75
N PRO A 355 1.19 10.26 -11.09
CA PRO A 355 2.41 9.96 -11.85
C PRO A 355 3.58 10.89 -11.53
N MET A 356 3.31 12.06 -10.93
CA MET A 356 4.32 13.03 -10.56
C MET A 356 4.01 13.64 -9.20
N CYS A 357 5.04 13.82 -8.37
CA CYS A 357 4.94 14.66 -7.19
C CYS A 357 4.95 16.14 -7.58
N LYS A 358 4.50 17.00 -6.65
CA LYS A 358 4.69 18.43 -6.79
C LYS A 358 6.18 18.79 -6.78
N ILE A 359 6.52 19.82 -7.53
CA ILE A 359 7.82 20.47 -7.49
C ILE A 359 7.87 21.31 -6.21
N LEU A 360 8.65 20.86 -5.23
CA LEU A 360 8.81 21.54 -3.94
C LEU A 360 9.99 22.50 -3.99
N ILE A 361 9.75 23.77 -3.67
CA ILE A 361 10.82 24.75 -3.48
C ILE A 361 11.51 24.45 -2.15
N ASN A 362 12.81 24.20 -2.19
CA ASN A 362 13.64 23.94 -1.02
C ASN A 362 15.04 24.56 -1.20
N GLU A 363 15.82 24.58 -0.13
CA GLU A 363 17.18 25.14 -0.13
C GLU A 363 18.08 24.51 -1.21
N GLY A 364 17.96 23.20 -1.44
CA GLY A 364 18.73 22.51 -2.48
C GLY A 364 18.43 23.01 -3.90
N MET A 365 17.15 23.29 -4.20
CA MET A 365 16.74 23.89 -5.48
C MET A 365 17.28 25.32 -5.62
N GLU A 366 17.17 26.14 -4.57
CA GLU A 366 17.66 27.52 -4.60
C GLU A 366 19.17 27.58 -4.81
N LEU A 367 19.92 26.73 -4.12
CA LEU A 367 21.37 26.59 -4.31
C LEU A 367 21.72 26.19 -5.75
N TYR A 368 20.94 25.29 -6.36
CA TYR A 368 21.18 24.85 -7.74
C TYR A 368 20.80 25.90 -8.78
N LEU A 369 19.73 26.68 -8.55
CA LEU A 369 19.42 27.84 -9.38
C LEU A 369 20.53 28.88 -9.31
N HIS A 370 21.07 29.14 -8.11
CA HIS A 370 22.16 30.08 -7.92
C HIS A 370 23.44 29.65 -8.66
N GLU A 371 23.75 28.34 -8.71
CA GLU A 371 24.85 27.81 -9.55
C GLU A 371 24.66 28.13 -11.04
N GLN A 372 23.41 28.15 -11.51
CA GLN A 372 23.04 28.53 -12.87
C GLN A 372 22.98 30.05 -13.07
N ARG A 373 23.33 30.84 -12.04
CA ARG A 373 23.19 32.30 -11.98
C ARG A 373 21.74 32.77 -12.14
N LEU A 374 20.81 31.99 -11.58
CA LEU A 374 19.38 32.24 -11.56
C LEU A 374 18.87 32.30 -10.10
N GLY A 375 17.72 32.90 -9.91
CA GLY A 375 16.95 32.86 -8.68
C GLY A 375 15.47 32.60 -8.98
N LEU A 376 14.66 32.39 -7.95
CA LEU A 376 13.23 32.10 -8.13
C LEU A 376 12.46 33.21 -8.85
N ASP A 377 12.93 34.46 -8.74
CA ASP A 377 12.32 35.62 -9.38
C ASP A 377 12.95 35.94 -10.75
N SER A 378 13.88 35.10 -11.24
CA SER A 378 14.44 35.25 -12.59
C SER A 378 13.41 34.89 -13.66
N ILE A 379 13.37 35.69 -14.73
CA ILE A 379 12.57 35.40 -15.93
C ILE A 379 13.43 34.66 -16.94
N VAL A 380 12.95 33.52 -17.41
CA VAL A 380 13.65 32.66 -18.35
C VAL A 380 13.14 32.93 -19.76
N LYS A 381 14.06 33.07 -20.72
CA LYS A 381 13.72 33.22 -22.15
C LYS A 381 12.78 32.11 -22.62
N SER A 382 11.89 32.43 -23.56
CA SER A 382 10.99 31.46 -24.18
C SER A 382 11.74 30.21 -24.64
N ASP A 383 11.14 29.04 -24.41
CA ASP A 383 11.59 27.72 -24.86
C ASP A 383 12.90 27.22 -24.22
N ARG A 384 13.48 27.97 -23.29
CA ARG A 384 14.63 27.51 -22.51
C ARG A 384 14.15 26.67 -21.32
N THR A 385 14.52 25.40 -21.31
CA THR A 385 14.34 24.51 -20.15
C THR A 385 15.36 24.83 -19.06
N ILE A 386 14.89 25.04 -17.83
CA ILE A 386 15.71 25.17 -16.63
C ILE A 386 15.43 23.96 -15.73
N TYR A 387 16.48 23.20 -15.44
CA TYR A 387 16.43 22.15 -14.44
C TYR A 387 16.52 22.77 -13.04
N LEU A 388 15.66 22.29 -12.16
CA LEU A 388 15.49 22.79 -10.79
C LEU A 388 16.24 21.94 -9.75
N SER A 389 16.75 20.78 -10.17
CA SER A 389 17.59 19.91 -9.34
C SER A 389 18.68 19.30 -10.21
N LYS A 390 19.80 19.01 -9.57
CA LYS A 390 20.91 18.25 -10.16
C LYS A 390 20.64 16.75 -10.17
N SER A 391 19.91 16.25 -9.17
CA SER A 391 19.55 14.84 -9.07
C SER A 391 18.13 14.62 -9.59
N ALA A 392 17.96 13.54 -10.35
CA ALA A 392 16.66 13.13 -10.86
C ALA A 392 15.86 12.39 -9.78
N ASN A 393 15.28 13.14 -8.84
CA ASN A 393 14.45 12.59 -7.77
C ASN A 393 12.96 12.90 -8.01
N ILE A 394 12.15 11.85 -8.09
CA ILE A 394 10.71 11.95 -8.37
C ILE A 394 9.98 12.65 -7.22
N SER A 395 10.37 12.38 -5.96
CA SER A 395 9.76 13.05 -4.79
C SER A 395 10.05 14.54 -4.72
N SER A 396 10.95 15.06 -5.56
CA SER A 396 11.23 16.49 -5.71
C SER A 396 10.63 17.06 -7.01
N GLY A 397 9.67 16.36 -7.61
CA GLY A 397 8.97 16.77 -8.83
C GLY A 397 9.63 16.36 -10.14
N GLY A 398 10.63 15.47 -10.08
CA GLY A 398 11.16 14.80 -11.27
C GLY A 398 10.13 13.92 -11.97
N ILE A 399 10.44 13.49 -13.19
CA ILE A 399 9.57 12.62 -13.99
C ILE A 399 10.25 11.27 -14.28
N SER A 400 9.45 10.22 -14.39
CA SER A 400 9.89 8.88 -14.78
C SER A 400 9.49 8.57 -16.22
N ILE A 401 10.40 7.96 -16.97
CA ILE A 401 10.15 7.45 -18.33
C ILE A 401 10.53 5.96 -18.33
N ASN A 402 9.61 5.09 -18.68
CA ASN A 402 9.88 3.66 -18.75
C ASN A 402 10.94 3.38 -19.84
N ALA A 403 12.00 2.67 -19.45
CA ALA A 403 13.11 2.26 -20.29
C ALA A 403 13.31 0.73 -20.31
N THR A 404 12.35 -0.04 -19.79
CA THR A 404 12.42 -1.50 -19.63
C THR A 404 12.55 -2.20 -20.98
N ASN A 405 11.79 -1.79 -21.99
CA ASN A 405 11.84 -2.40 -23.33
C ASN A 405 13.00 -1.86 -24.19
N THR A 406 13.73 -0.84 -23.71
CA THR A 406 14.83 -0.20 -24.46
C THR A 406 16.21 -0.56 -23.92
N ILE A 407 16.30 -1.14 -22.72
CA ILE A 407 17.57 -1.53 -22.12
C ILE A 407 18.27 -2.65 -22.90
N HIS A 408 19.59 -2.53 -23.04
CA HIS A 408 20.41 -3.55 -23.67
C HIS A 408 20.50 -4.83 -22.81
N PRO A 409 20.46 -6.06 -23.41
CA PRO A 409 20.55 -7.32 -22.66
C PRO A 409 21.77 -7.44 -21.74
N ASP A 410 22.95 -6.99 -22.17
CA ASP A 410 24.15 -6.96 -21.30
C ASP A 410 23.95 -6.20 -19.99
N ASN A 411 23.12 -5.15 -19.98
CA ASN A 411 22.84 -4.34 -18.80
C ASN A 411 21.85 -5.06 -17.87
N ILE A 412 20.93 -5.86 -18.43
CA ILE A 412 20.05 -6.76 -17.68
C ILE A 412 20.89 -7.81 -16.96
N ILE A 413 21.81 -8.46 -17.68
CA ILE A 413 22.71 -9.47 -17.11
C ILE A 413 23.54 -8.87 -15.97
N LEU A 414 24.12 -7.68 -16.19
CA LEU A 414 24.86 -6.94 -15.16
C LEU A 414 24.00 -6.65 -13.92
N ALA A 415 22.78 -6.16 -14.10
CA ALA A 415 21.88 -5.84 -12.99
C ALA A 415 21.55 -7.07 -12.15
N GLN A 416 21.30 -8.21 -12.79
CA GLN A 416 21.03 -9.47 -12.10
C GLN A 416 22.26 -9.98 -11.36
N ASP A 417 23.45 -9.91 -11.98
CA ASP A 417 24.71 -10.32 -11.36
C ASP A 417 24.99 -9.51 -10.10
N ILE A 418 24.84 -8.18 -10.16
CA ILE A 418 24.92 -7.31 -8.97
C ILE A 418 23.90 -7.77 -7.92
N ALA A 419 22.65 -8.04 -8.31
CA ALA A 419 21.61 -8.45 -7.37
C ALA A 419 21.88 -9.81 -6.70
N GLN A 420 22.65 -10.72 -7.31
CA GLN A 420 23.04 -11.98 -6.68
C GLN A 420 23.94 -11.79 -5.45
N ASN A 421 24.64 -10.65 -5.36
CA ASN A 421 25.57 -10.36 -4.27
C ASN A 421 24.87 -9.85 -3.00
N PHE A 422 23.55 -9.62 -3.03
CA PHE A 422 22.77 -9.14 -1.90
C PHE A 422 21.58 -10.07 -1.62
N ARG A 423 21.31 -10.36 -0.35
CA ARG A 423 20.11 -11.06 0.11
C ARG A 423 19.02 -10.02 0.40
N LEU A 424 18.53 -9.41 -0.67
CA LEU A 424 17.47 -8.41 -0.65
C LEU A 424 16.40 -8.80 -1.68
N THR A 425 15.14 -8.75 -1.27
CA THR A 425 13.99 -9.10 -2.11
C THR A 425 13.85 -8.12 -3.27
N CYS A 426 14.03 -6.82 -2.99
CA CYS A 426 13.92 -5.76 -3.98
C CYS A 426 15.18 -4.88 -3.96
N LEU A 427 15.82 -4.69 -5.12
CA LEU A 427 17.07 -3.97 -5.23
C LEU A 427 16.99 -2.91 -6.34
N GLY A 428 17.24 -1.65 -6.00
CA GLY A 428 17.35 -0.56 -6.97
C GLY A 428 18.81 -0.22 -7.26
N ILE A 429 19.21 -0.27 -8.52
CA ILE A 429 20.56 0.08 -8.98
C ILE A 429 20.48 1.41 -9.73
N ASP A 430 21.06 2.47 -9.16
CA ASP A 430 21.11 3.78 -9.79
C ASP A 430 22.36 3.86 -10.66
N ILE A 431 22.17 4.23 -11.92
CA ILE A 431 23.23 4.29 -12.91
C ILE A 431 23.17 5.60 -13.69
N ILE A 432 24.30 6.01 -14.26
CA ILE A 432 24.35 6.99 -15.34
C ILE A 432 24.75 6.28 -16.61
N ALA A 433 23.98 6.51 -17.68
CA ALA A 433 24.31 6.04 -19.01
C ALA A 433 24.01 7.10 -20.07
N LYS A 434 24.87 7.25 -21.08
CA LYS A 434 24.54 8.11 -22.23
C LYS A 434 23.34 7.55 -23.01
N ASN A 435 23.28 6.23 -23.14
CA ASN A 435 22.18 5.51 -23.78
C ASN A 435 22.07 4.10 -23.19
N ILE A 436 20.95 3.81 -22.54
CA ILE A 436 20.70 2.51 -21.89
C ILE A 436 20.50 1.35 -22.89
N SER A 437 20.24 1.65 -24.16
CA SER A 437 20.13 0.65 -25.23
C SER A 437 21.48 0.18 -25.79
N LYS A 438 22.59 0.70 -25.25
CA LYS A 438 23.94 0.20 -25.53
C LYS A 438 24.45 -0.62 -24.35
N SER A 439 25.28 -1.63 -24.65
CA SER A 439 25.96 -2.42 -23.63
C SER A 439 26.86 -1.55 -22.77
N TRP A 440 26.85 -1.78 -21.46
CA TRP A 440 27.75 -1.15 -20.50
C TRP A 440 29.23 -1.33 -20.86
N LYS A 441 29.56 -2.39 -21.60
CA LYS A 441 30.92 -2.69 -22.11
C LYS A 441 31.41 -1.68 -23.14
N SER A 442 30.51 -0.94 -23.79
CA SER A 442 30.86 0.08 -24.79
C SER A 442 31.30 1.42 -24.19
N GLY A 443 31.31 1.53 -22.86
CA GLY A 443 31.68 2.73 -22.12
C GLY A 443 30.51 3.69 -21.88
N ASN A 444 30.74 4.72 -21.04
CA ASN A 444 29.72 5.69 -20.59
C ASN A 444 28.51 5.05 -19.88
N PHE A 445 28.76 4.01 -19.10
CA PHE A 445 27.84 3.41 -18.15
C PHE A 445 28.55 3.35 -16.80
N THR A 446 27.91 3.81 -15.73
CA THR A 446 28.47 3.70 -14.40
C THR A 446 27.40 3.50 -13.36
N ILE A 447 27.69 2.68 -12.35
CA ILE A 447 26.84 2.46 -11.19
C ILE A 447 27.15 3.53 -10.16
N LEU A 448 26.13 4.25 -9.73
CA LEU A 448 26.25 5.32 -8.73
C LEU A 448 26.05 4.78 -7.32
N LYS A 449 25.02 3.96 -7.12
CA LYS A 449 24.68 3.37 -5.82
C LYS A 449 23.67 2.24 -5.95
N ILE A 450 23.59 1.45 -4.89
CA ILE A 450 22.57 0.44 -4.66
C ILE A 450 21.58 0.95 -3.62
N ASN A 451 20.30 0.62 -3.75
CA ASN A 451 19.25 0.96 -2.81
C ASN A 451 18.51 -0.33 -2.40
N ALA A 452 18.53 -0.65 -1.10
CA ALA A 452 17.88 -1.85 -0.55
C ALA A 452 16.36 -1.72 -0.37
N ALA A 453 15.82 -0.51 -0.29
CA ALA A 453 14.38 -0.24 -0.18
C ALA A 453 13.93 0.73 -1.29
N PRO A 454 13.99 0.32 -2.57
CA PRO A 454 13.67 1.22 -3.66
C PRO A 454 12.18 1.56 -3.68
N GLY A 455 11.85 2.83 -3.95
CA GLY A 455 10.48 3.22 -4.28
C GLY A 455 10.08 2.67 -5.65
N ILE A 456 8.93 2.01 -5.73
CA ILE A 456 8.46 1.32 -6.95
C ILE A 456 7.44 2.12 -7.77
N PHE A 457 6.91 3.19 -7.17
CA PHE A 457 5.87 4.02 -7.75
C PHE A 457 6.16 4.48 -9.18
N MET A 458 7.43 4.81 -9.44
CA MET A 458 7.90 5.28 -10.74
C MET A 458 7.76 4.29 -11.90
N HIS A 459 7.56 3.00 -11.59
CA HIS A 459 7.29 1.93 -12.55
C HIS A 459 5.79 1.71 -12.74
N LEU A 460 4.99 1.99 -11.71
CA LEU A 460 3.54 1.80 -11.69
C LEU A 460 2.78 2.90 -12.43
N ASN A 461 3.31 4.12 -12.43
CA ASN A 461 2.69 5.23 -13.16
C ASN A 461 3.76 6.14 -13.78
N PRO A 462 4.49 5.66 -14.81
CA PRO A 462 5.48 6.48 -15.47
C PRO A 462 4.82 7.61 -16.27
N VAL A 463 5.49 8.76 -16.36
CA VAL A 463 5.00 9.90 -17.15
C VAL A 463 4.99 9.57 -18.64
N LYS A 464 5.90 8.71 -19.09
CA LYS A 464 5.96 8.19 -20.45
C LYS A 464 6.31 6.70 -20.47
N GLY A 465 5.68 5.96 -21.39
CA GLY A 465 5.85 4.53 -21.55
C GLY A 465 4.83 3.70 -20.78
N GLU A 466 4.95 2.38 -20.87
CA GLU A 466 3.98 1.44 -20.28
C GLU A 466 4.18 1.26 -18.77
N ILE A 467 3.14 0.79 -18.09
CA ILE A 467 3.19 0.44 -16.66
C ILE A 467 3.93 -0.89 -16.50
N ILE A 468 4.76 -1.02 -15.47
CA ILE A 468 5.33 -2.29 -15.03
C ILE A 468 4.79 -2.63 -13.64
N ASP A 469 4.09 -3.75 -13.51
CA ASP A 469 3.51 -4.23 -12.25
C ASP A 469 4.58 -4.86 -11.33
N VAL A 470 5.39 -4.00 -10.75
CA VAL A 470 6.42 -4.38 -9.78
C VAL A 470 5.85 -5.05 -8.52
N PRO A 471 4.75 -4.57 -7.89
CA PRO A 471 4.12 -5.24 -6.76
C PRO A 471 3.79 -6.71 -7.02
N PHE A 472 3.25 -7.03 -8.20
CA PHE A 472 2.98 -8.41 -8.60
C PHE A 472 4.25 -9.27 -8.56
N HIS A 473 5.35 -8.79 -9.15
CA HIS A 473 6.64 -9.49 -9.12
C HIS A 473 7.20 -9.67 -7.71
N ILE A 474 7.01 -8.68 -6.82
CA ILE A 474 7.43 -8.75 -5.42
C ILE A 474 6.65 -9.85 -4.70
N LEU A 475 5.33 -9.79 -4.72
CA LEU A 475 4.50 -10.78 -4.02
C LEU A 475 4.65 -12.19 -4.61
N SER A 476 4.84 -12.30 -5.92
CA SER A 476 5.14 -13.58 -6.61
C SER A 476 6.45 -14.24 -6.17
N THR A 477 7.34 -13.49 -5.49
CA THR A 477 8.55 -14.06 -4.88
C THR A 477 8.22 -14.98 -3.72
N PHE A 478 7.17 -14.64 -2.98
CA PHE A 478 6.73 -15.34 -1.78
C PHE A 478 5.57 -16.30 -2.06
N PHE A 479 4.66 -15.90 -2.96
CA PHE A 479 3.40 -16.59 -3.23
C PHE A 479 3.23 -16.85 -4.72
N LYS A 480 3.24 -18.11 -5.16
CA LYS A 480 2.96 -18.42 -6.58
C LYS A 480 1.45 -18.33 -6.88
N SER A 481 0.63 -18.45 -5.84
CA SER A 481 -0.83 -18.38 -5.89
C SER A 481 -1.38 -17.91 -4.54
N ALA A 482 -2.66 -17.51 -4.51
CA ALA A 482 -3.38 -17.19 -3.28
C ALA A 482 -3.30 -18.33 -2.23
N GLN A 483 -3.29 -19.59 -2.67
CA GLN A 483 -3.25 -20.76 -1.79
C GLN A 483 -1.90 -20.91 -1.08
N ASP A 484 -0.82 -20.39 -1.67
CA ASP A 484 0.50 -20.39 -1.05
C ASP A 484 0.60 -19.39 0.10
N ALA A 485 -0.31 -18.42 0.19
CA ALA A 485 -0.40 -17.46 1.28
C ALA A 485 -1.28 -17.91 2.46
N LYS A 486 -2.05 -18.99 2.30
CA LYS A 486 -3.06 -19.43 3.28
C LYS A 486 -2.70 -20.76 3.91
N ILE A 487 -2.86 -20.87 5.21
CA ILE A 487 -2.88 -22.15 5.92
C ILE A 487 -4.29 -22.74 5.88
N PRO A 488 -4.46 -24.06 6.07
CA PRO A 488 -5.76 -24.65 6.35
C PRO A 488 -6.49 -23.95 7.51
N ILE A 489 -7.79 -23.72 7.35
CA ILE A 489 -8.66 -23.12 8.37
C ILE A 489 -9.96 -23.93 8.52
N ILE A 490 -10.34 -24.21 9.77
CA ILE A 490 -11.62 -24.79 10.15
C ILE A 490 -12.41 -23.74 10.93
N THR A 491 -13.57 -23.39 10.42
CA THR A 491 -14.43 -22.36 11.02
C THR A 491 -15.67 -23.01 11.63
N PHE A 492 -15.97 -22.65 12.86
CA PHE A 492 -17.20 -23.02 13.55
C PHE A 492 -18.07 -21.77 13.76
N ASN A 493 -19.40 -21.87 13.71
CA ASN A 493 -20.24 -20.82 14.32
C ASN A 493 -20.27 -20.96 15.85
N LYS A 494 -20.19 -22.20 16.33
CA LYS A 494 -20.30 -22.56 17.74
C LYS A 494 -19.45 -23.79 18.05
N ILE A 495 -18.63 -23.71 19.09
CA ILE A 495 -17.86 -24.85 19.62
C ILE A 495 -17.54 -24.63 21.10
N SER A 496 -17.83 -25.61 21.95
CA SER A 496 -17.47 -25.53 23.38
C SER A 496 -15.97 -25.72 23.59
N LEU A 497 -15.45 -25.27 24.74
CA LEU A 497 -14.05 -25.47 25.10
C LEU A 497 -13.62 -26.96 25.06
N THR A 498 -14.50 -27.86 25.51
CA THR A 498 -14.20 -29.30 25.55
C THR A 498 -14.16 -29.90 24.14
N GLU A 499 -15.09 -29.52 23.27
CA GLU A 499 -15.11 -29.95 21.86
C GLU A 499 -13.90 -29.40 21.08
N LEU A 500 -13.50 -28.16 21.35
CA LEU A 500 -12.31 -27.56 20.75
C LEU A 500 -11.06 -28.37 21.12
N GLN A 501 -10.89 -28.68 22.42
CA GLN A 501 -9.77 -29.52 22.90
C GLN A 501 -9.81 -30.93 22.29
N ALA A 502 -10.98 -31.57 22.25
CA ALA A 502 -11.15 -32.88 21.62
C ALA A 502 -10.80 -32.85 20.13
N THR A 503 -11.15 -31.78 19.42
CA THR A 503 -10.81 -31.58 18.00
C THR A 503 -9.30 -31.43 17.81
N ILE A 504 -8.64 -30.63 18.64
CA ILE A 504 -7.17 -30.51 18.63
C ILE A 504 -6.51 -31.87 18.87
N ASP A 505 -6.94 -32.59 19.91
CA ASP A 505 -6.37 -33.90 20.25
C ASP A 505 -6.56 -34.92 19.13
N HIS A 506 -7.75 -34.97 18.54
CA HIS A 506 -8.05 -35.87 17.44
C HIS A 506 -7.15 -35.63 16.22
N ILE A 507 -6.88 -34.37 15.87
CA ILE A 507 -5.98 -34.02 14.77
C ILE A 507 -4.52 -34.38 15.13
N LEU A 508 -4.07 -34.04 16.34
CA LEU A 508 -2.69 -34.32 16.78
C LEU A 508 -2.41 -35.81 16.95
N LEU A 509 -3.42 -36.65 17.24
CA LEU A 509 -3.26 -38.09 17.28
C LEU A 509 -2.87 -38.67 15.90
N LYS A 510 -3.33 -38.06 14.82
CA LYS A 510 -3.03 -38.49 13.44
C LYS A 510 -1.82 -37.75 12.85
N TYR A 511 -1.67 -36.48 13.20
CA TYR A 511 -0.63 -35.60 12.68
C TYR A 511 0.10 -34.89 13.83
N PRO A 512 0.98 -35.59 14.55
CA PRO A 512 1.57 -35.10 15.81
C PRO A 512 2.50 -33.89 15.64
N ASP A 513 3.01 -33.66 14.44
CA ASP A 513 3.94 -32.56 14.14
C ASP A 513 3.24 -31.25 13.77
N LEU A 514 1.90 -31.24 13.63
CA LEU A 514 1.17 -30.01 13.32
C LEU A 514 1.14 -29.05 14.50
N ILE A 515 1.28 -27.77 14.20
CA ILE A 515 1.01 -26.66 15.10
C ILE A 515 -0.37 -26.10 14.79
N ILE A 516 -1.31 -26.37 15.68
CA ILE A 516 -2.71 -25.97 15.61
C ILE A 516 -2.92 -24.77 16.52
N GLY A 517 -3.45 -23.69 15.98
CA GLY A 517 -3.97 -22.56 16.74
C GLY A 517 -5.48 -22.71 16.81
N ALA A 518 -6.04 -22.62 18.00
CA ALA A 518 -7.46 -22.84 18.21
C ALA A 518 -8.03 -21.74 19.11
N VAL A 519 -9.19 -21.20 18.76
CA VAL A 519 -9.86 -20.16 19.55
C VAL A 519 -11.38 -20.32 19.54
N CYS A 520 -11.98 -20.22 20.73
CA CYS A 520 -13.41 -20.13 20.97
C CYS A 520 -13.68 -18.98 21.96
N ASN A 521 -14.95 -18.72 22.26
CA ASN A 521 -15.36 -17.70 23.24
C ASN A 521 -14.78 -17.90 24.65
N GLU A 522 -14.41 -19.13 25.01
CA GLU A 522 -13.97 -19.50 26.35
C GLU A 522 -12.44 -19.69 26.46
N GLY A 523 -11.71 -19.79 25.34
CA GLY A 523 -10.29 -20.09 25.41
C GLY A 523 -9.54 -20.02 24.08
N ILE A 524 -8.22 -19.91 24.19
CA ILE A 524 -7.26 -19.88 23.09
C ILE A 524 -6.13 -20.87 23.36
N PHE A 525 -5.73 -21.62 22.34
CA PHE A 525 -4.73 -22.67 22.44
C PHE A 525 -3.74 -22.64 21.29
N ILE A 526 -2.51 -23.06 21.59
CA ILE A 526 -1.56 -23.57 20.60
C ILE A 526 -1.29 -25.02 20.95
N ASN A 527 -1.73 -25.95 20.11
CA ASN A 527 -1.85 -27.37 20.43
C ASN A 527 -2.58 -27.54 21.77
N ARG A 528 -1.96 -28.17 22.77
CA ARG A 528 -2.53 -28.39 24.10
C ARG A 528 -2.24 -27.26 25.10
N ALA A 529 -1.46 -26.25 24.69
CA ALA A 529 -1.04 -25.17 25.57
C ALA A 529 -2.03 -24.00 25.48
N GLU A 530 -2.79 -23.80 26.55
CA GLU A 530 -3.67 -22.65 26.73
C GLU A 530 -2.86 -21.34 26.74
N LYS A 531 -3.45 -20.28 26.17
CA LYS A 531 -2.93 -18.91 26.15
C LYS A 531 -3.90 -17.97 26.86
N ILE A 532 -3.45 -16.76 27.12
CA ILE A 532 -4.32 -15.73 27.72
C ILE A 532 -5.33 -15.29 26.66
N LEU A 533 -6.62 -15.45 26.97
CA LEU A 533 -7.72 -14.96 26.15
C LEU A 533 -7.87 -13.45 26.33
N HIS A 534 -7.75 -12.70 25.22
CA HIS A 534 -8.01 -11.27 25.17
C HIS A 534 -9.51 -11.00 25.02
N GLN A 535 -9.99 -9.84 25.50
CA GLN A 535 -11.41 -9.45 25.40
C GLN A 535 -11.85 -9.24 23.94
N ASP A 536 -11.01 -8.57 23.14
CA ASP A 536 -11.25 -8.43 21.70
C ASP A 536 -10.98 -9.77 20.99
N TYR A 537 -12.03 -10.35 20.41
CA TYR A 537 -11.96 -11.68 19.81
C TYR A 537 -10.97 -11.73 18.64
N ASN A 538 -11.02 -10.74 17.74
CA ASN A 538 -10.15 -10.71 16.57
C ASN A 538 -8.68 -10.50 16.92
N TYR A 539 -8.35 -9.95 18.11
CA TYR A 539 -6.97 -9.90 18.58
C TYR A 539 -6.39 -11.30 18.85
N ASN A 540 -7.21 -12.20 19.40
CA ASN A 540 -6.85 -13.60 19.61
C ASN A 540 -6.59 -14.31 18.28
N VAL A 541 -7.49 -14.13 17.31
CA VAL A 541 -7.35 -14.69 15.95
C VAL A 541 -6.10 -14.15 15.26
N GLN A 542 -5.84 -12.85 15.34
CA GLN A 542 -4.63 -12.22 14.78
C GLN A 542 -3.37 -12.81 15.38
N THR A 543 -3.35 -13.00 16.70
CA THR A 543 -2.21 -13.57 17.42
C THR A 543 -1.87 -14.98 16.93
N LEU A 544 -2.90 -15.81 16.70
CA LEU A 544 -2.70 -17.14 16.11
C LEU A 544 -2.19 -17.05 14.67
N LEU A 545 -2.84 -16.26 13.81
CA LEU A 545 -2.45 -16.09 12.40
C LEU A 545 -1.03 -15.51 12.22
N ARG A 546 -0.49 -14.81 13.22
CA ARG A 546 0.88 -14.30 13.24
C ARG A 546 1.92 -15.37 13.64
N HIS A 547 1.48 -16.50 14.20
CA HIS A 547 2.41 -17.51 14.71
C HIS A 547 3.21 -18.15 13.55
N PRO A 548 4.56 -18.02 13.54
CA PRO A 548 5.40 -18.31 12.37
C PRO A 548 5.52 -19.80 12.03
N GLN A 549 5.00 -20.68 12.88
CA GLN A 549 4.96 -22.13 12.62
C GLN A 549 3.53 -22.66 12.53
N LEU A 550 2.50 -21.80 12.56
CA LEU A 550 1.12 -22.26 12.53
C LEU A 550 0.82 -23.02 11.24
N ASP A 551 0.33 -24.25 11.38
CA ASP A 551 -0.07 -25.12 10.28
C ASP A 551 -1.57 -25.08 10.02
N LEU A 552 -2.38 -24.90 11.06
CA LEU A 552 -3.83 -24.98 11.03
C LEU A 552 -4.43 -23.96 12.00
N LEU A 553 -5.48 -23.26 11.57
CA LEU A 553 -6.34 -22.48 12.45
C LEU A 553 -7.69 -23.18 12.64
N ILE A 554 -8.15 -23.25 13.88
CA ILE A 554 -9.52 -23.59 14.26
C ILE A 554 -10.11 -22.37 14.95
N ALA A 555 -11.21 -21.82 14.46
CA ALA A 555 -11.78 -20.60 15.03
C ALA A 555 -13.31 -20.63 15.01
N GLU A 556 -13.87 -20.18 16.13
CA GLU A 556 -15.29 -19.90 16.27
C GLU A 556 -15.63 -18.48 15.77
N TYR A 557 -16.79 -18.29 15.15
CA TYR A 557 -17.37 -16.99 14.91
C TYR A 557 -18.88 -17.08 15.10
N SER A 558 -19.31 -16.83 16.33
CA SER A 558 -20.74 -16.74 16.65
C SER A 558 -21.35 -15.47 16.08
N GLU A 559 -22.68 -15.42 16.03
CA GLU A 559 -23.43 -14.22 15.63
C GLU A 559 -22.97 -12.97 16.38
N ASP A 560 -22.81 -13.06 17.71
CA ASP A 560 -22.38 -11.94 18.54
C ASP A 560 -21.00 -11.42 18.11
N ILE A 561 -20.03 -12.31 17.83
CA ILE A 561 -18.70 -11.90 17.37
C ILE A 561 -18.78 -11.29 15.97
N LEU A 562 -19.54 -11.90 15.05
CA LEU A 562 -19.70 -11.40 13.69
C LEU A 562 -20.31 -10.00 13.67
N GLU A 563 -21.34 -9.77 14.48
CA GLU A 563 -21.94 -8.46 14.65
C GLU A 563 -21.02 -7.50 15.41
N ALA A 564 -20.24 -7.97 16.39
CA ALA A 564 -19.38 -7.16 17.24
C ALA A 564 -18.10 -6.68 16.54
N GLU A 565 -17.43 -7.56 15.80
CA GLU A 565 -16.07 -7.32 15.30
C GLU A 565 -15.88 -7.78 13.85
N GLY A 566 -16.81 -8.58 13.31
CA GLY A 566 -16.62 -9.26 12.02
C GLY A 566 -15.51 -10.31 12.10
N MET A 567 -15.00 -10.73 10.94
CA MET A 567 -13.94 -11.72 10.77
C MET A 567 -12.62 -11.10 10.32
N LEU A 568 -11.52 -11.70 10.76
CA LEU A 568 -10.17 -11.26 10.40
C LEU A 568 -9.56 -12.05 9.24
N TYR A 569 -10.01 -13.29 9.02
CA TYR A 569 -9.47 -14.14 7.96
C TYR A 569 -10.47 -14.47 6.86
N GLN A 570 -9.94 -14.97 5.76
CA GLN A 570 -10.71 -15.46 4.62
C GLN A 570 -10.15 -16.78 4.11
N GLY A 571 -11.01 -17.62 3.56
CA GLY A 571 -10.66 -18.86 2.90
C GLY A 571 -10.72 -20.08 3.81
N SER A 572 -11.84 -20.29 4.48
CA SER A 572 -12.06 -21.50 5.28
C SER A 572 -12.11 -22.74 4.40
N ASN A 573 -11.37 -23.79 4.80
CA ASN A 573 -11.35 -25.09 4.13
C ASN A 573 -12.54 -25.94 4.57
N ILE A 574 -12.89 -25.84 5.85
CA ILE A 574 -14.03 -26.51 6.45
C ILE A 574 -14.84 -25.47 7.20
N VAL A 575 -16.16 -25.49 7.02
CA VAL A 575 -17.10 -24.69 7.80
C VAL A 575 -18.08 -25.63 8.49
N ILE A 576 -18.15 -25.60 9.81
CA ILE A 576 -19.04 -26.44 10.62
C ILE A 576 -20.03 -25.53 11.32
N LEU A 577 -21.30 -25.68 10.97
CA LEU A 577 -22.38 -24.87 11.48
C LEU A 577 -23.36 -25.72 12.29
N ASP A 578 -23.49 -25.44 13.59
CA ASP A 578 -24.48 -26.05 14.46
C ASP A 578 -25.64 -25.07 14.71
N ASN A 579 -26.82 -25.40 14.16
CA ASN A 579 -28.04 -24.60 14.22
C ASN A 579 -27.82 -23.11 13.89
N PRO A 580 -27.20 -22.80 12.72
CA PRO A 580 -26.79 -21.43 12.42
C PRO A 580 -27.96 -20.47 12.21
N SER A 581 -27.79 -19.24 12.67
CA SER A 581 -28.66 -18.11 12.29
C SER A 581 -28.42 -17.66 10.83
N GLU A 582 -29.27 -16.78 10.31
CA GLU A 582 -29.04 -16.19 8.98
C GLU A 582 -27.72 -15.41 8.90
N THR A 583 -27.32 -14.78 10.01
CA THR A 583 -26.05 -14.05 10.12
C THR A 583 -24.86 -15.01 10.08
N GLU A 584 -24.93 -16.13 10.79
CA GLU A 584 -23.85 -17.12 10.85
C GLU A 584 -23.68 -17.91 9.54
N MET A 585 -24.73 -17.98 8.71
CA MET A 585 -24.61 -18.55 7.35
C MET A 585 -23.62 -17.77 6.47
N ILE A 586 -23.24 -16.54 6.85
CA ILE A 586 -22.24 -15.72 6.15
C ILE A 586 -20.84 -16.35 6.23
N LEU A 587 -20.56 -17.20 7.21
CA LEU A 587 -19.29 -17.95 7.28
C LEU A 587 -19.02 -18.80 6.04
N LEU A 588 -20.07 -19.18 5.29
CA LEU A 588 -19.95 -19.88 4.01
C LEU A 588 -19.47 -18.99 2.86
N ARG A 589 -19.69 -17.67 2.94
CA ARG A 589 -19.23 -16.70 1.93
C ARG A 589 -17.71 -16.63 1.87
N ASP A 590 -17.07 -16.76 3.03
CA ASP A 590 -15.62 -16.67 3.20
C ASP A 590 -14.92 -18.03 3.03
N ALA A 591 -15.65 -19.09 2.67
CA ALA A 591 -15.08 -20.41 2.39
C ALA A 591 -14.43 -20.46 0.99
N ILE A 592 -13.36 -21.23 0.82
CA ILE A 592 -12.72 -21.40 -0.50
C ILE A 592 -13.57 -22.28 -1.42
N ASP A 593 -13.33 -22.16 -2.74
CA ASP A 593 -13.87 -23.10 -3.72
C ASP A 593 -13.44 -24.53 -3.41
N GLY A 594 -14.42 -25.44 -3.37
CA GLY A 594 -14.19 -26.84 -3.00
C GLY A 594 -14.00 -27.07 -1.50
N SER A 595 -14.28 -26.08 -0.65
CA SER A 595 -14.43 -26.26 0.80
C SER A 595 -15.50 -27.31 1.13
N MET A 596 -15.47 -27.79 2.36
CA MET A 596 -16.49 -28.66 2.91
C MET A 596 -17.31 -27.91 3.95
N ALA A 597 -18.62 -27.87 3.78
CA ALA A 597 -19.53 -27.25 4.74
C ALA A 597 -20.44 -28.30 5.37
N LEU A 598 -20.48 -28.36 6.69
CA LEU A 598 -21.38 -29.21 7.45
C LEU A 598 -22.39 -28.30 8.15
N ILE A 599 -23.68 -28.52 7.90
CA ILE A 599 -24.75 -27.69 8.46
C ILE A 599 -25.72 -28.58 9.20
N LYS A 600 -25.70 -28.52 10.53
CA LYS A 600 -26.66 -29.18 11.40
C LYS A 600 -27.84 -28.25 11.67
N LYS A 601 -29.05 -28.74 11.41
CA LYS A 601 -30.32 -28.11 11.81
C LYS A 601 -31.13 -29.15 12.56
N GLU A 602 -31.33 -28.92 13.86
CA GLU A 602 -31.85 -29.92 14.78
C GLU A 602 -31.03 -31.22 14.69
N ASN A 603 -31.65 -32.32 14.25
CA ASN A 603 -31.01 -33.62 14.08
C ASN A 603 -30.53 -33.88 12.65
N ASN A 604 -30.79 -32.99 11.69
CA ASN A 604 -30.41 -33.19 10.31
C ASN A 604 -29.09 -32.50 10.00
N VAL A 605 -28.17 -33.21 9.37
CA VAL A 605 -26.86 -32.69 8.95
C VAL A 605 -26.75 -32.74 7.45
N SER A 606 -26.47 -31.60 6.84
CA SER A 606 -26.21 -31.47 5.41
C SER A 606 -24.73 -31.24 5.18
N ILE A 607 -24.06 -32.12 4.42
CA ILE A 607 -22.70 -31.95 3.94
C ILE A 607 -22.75 -31.36 2.54
N ARG A 608 -22.04 -30.26 2.32
CA ARG A 608 -21.87 -29.63 1.02
C ARG A 608 -20.41 -29.67 0.61
N HIS A 609 -20.10 -30.26 -0.54
CA HIS A 609 -18.75 -30.30 -1.09
C HIS A 609 -18.77 -30.34 -2.61
N LYS A 610 -18.09 -29.40 -3.28
CA LYS A 610 -17.98 -29.33 -4.76
C LYS A 610 -19.33 -29.44 -5.50
N GLY A 611 -20.37 -28.83 -4.95
CA GLY A 611 -21.73 -28.84 -5.51
C GLY A 611 -22.55 -30.09 -5.22
N LEU A 612 -21.97 -31.10 -4.55
CA LEU A 612 -22.71 -32.24 -4.01
C LEU A 612 -23.28 -31.88 -2.64
N ILE A 613 -24.50 -32.33 -2.38
CA ILE A 613 -25.20 -32.20 -1.10
C ILE A 613 -25.58 -33.61 -0.64
N GLU A 614 -25.16 -33.98 0.56
CA GLU A 614 -25.50 -35.23 1.22
C GLU A 614 -26.17 -34.92 2.56
N ASP A 615 -27.33 -35.50 2.81
CA ASP A 615 -28.10 -35.27 4.03
C ASP A 615 -28.12 -36.53 4.91
N TYR A 616 -27.92 -36.33 6.21
CA TYR A 616 -27.86 -37.35 7.24
C TYR A 616 -28.79 -36.97 8.41
N THR A 617 -29.29 -37.94 9.17
CA THR A 617 -30.03 -37.71 10.42
C THR A 617 -29.24 -38.33 11.57
N LEU A 618 -28.97 -37.54 12.61
CA LEU A 618 -28.27 -37.94 13.82
C LEU A 618 -29.25 -38.23 14.96
N ASP A 619 -28.87 -39.15 15.85
CA ASP A 619 -29.72 -39.56 16.96
C ASP A 619 -29.46 -38.72 18.24
N ARG A 620 -28.24 -38.15 18.44
CA ARG A 620 -27.80 -37.35 19.62
C ARG A 620 -26.74 -36.27 19.31
N GLU A 621 -26.48 -35.34 20.24
CA GLU A 621 -25.43 -34.30 20.10
C GLU A 621 -23.99 -34.84 20.10
N GLU A 622 -23.66 -35.84 20.94
CA GLU A 622 -22.35 -36.53 20.88
C GLU A 622 -22.08 -37.15 19.50
N ASP A 623 -23.15 -37.45 18.74
CA ASP A 623 -23.00 -37.95 17.38
C ASP A 623 -22.48 -36.86 16.45
N PHE A 624 -22.79 -35.59 16.69
CA PHE A 624 -22.32 -34.50 15.82
C PHE A 624 -20.82 -34.25 15.96
N LEU A 625 -20.30 -34.24 17.20
CA LEU A 625 -18.85 -34.21 17.47
C LEU A 625 -18.14 -35.34 16.73
N ASN A 626 -18.56 -36.57 16.97
CA ASN A 626 -17.95 -37.73 16.32
C ASN A 626 -18.06 -37.66 14.79
N PHE A 627 -19.18 -37.17 14.27
CA PHE A 627 -19.43 -37.03 12.84
C PHE A 627 -18.47 -36.04 12.18
N TYR A 628 -18.33 -34.81 12.71
CA TYR A 628 -17.42 -33.85 12.10
C TYR A 628 -15.94 -34.24 12.29
N LEU A 629 -15.57 -34.91 13.41
CA LEU A 629 -14.20 -35.40 13.61
C LEU A 629 -13.79 -36.45 12.56
N GLN A 630 -14.72 -37.33 12.16
CA GLN A 630 -14.48 -38.26 11.06
C GLN A 630 -14.22 -37.53 9.75
N ILE A 631 -14.96 -36.46 9.49
CA ILE A 631 -14.84 -35.66 8.28
C ILE A 631 -13.54 -34.86 8.25
N ILE A 632 -13.17 -34.18 9.34
CA ILE A 632 -11.89 -33.46 9.48
C ILE A 632 -10.71 -34.38 9.16
N SER A 633 -10.81 -35.67 9.54
CA SER A 633 -9.76 -36.67 9.29
C SER A 633 -9.53 -37.01 7.83
N SER A 634 -10.48 -36.72 6.95
CA SER A 634 -10.41 -37.08 5.52
C SER A 634 -9.67 -36.04 4.67
N ILE A 635 -9.23 -34.93 5.28
CA ILE A 635 -8.82 -33.71 4.57
C ILE A 635 -7.31 -33.44 4.66
N PHE A 636 -6.63 -33.98 5.68
CA PHE A 636 -5.19 -33.75 5.91
C PHE A 636 -4.28 -34.79 5.27
#